data_AF-A0A7W9IH84-F1
#
_entry.id   AF-A0A7W9IH84-F1
#
_cell.length_a   1.000
_cell.length_b   1.000
_cell.length_c   1.000
_cell.angle_alpha   90.00
_cell.angle_beta   90.00
_cell.angle_gamma   90.00
#
_symmetry.space_group_name_H-M   'P 1'
#
loop_
_entity.id
_entity.type
_entity.pdbx_description
1 polymer ?
#
loop_
_entity_poly.entity_id
_entity_poly.type
_entity_poly.pdbx_seq_one_letter_code
_entity_poly.pdbx_strand_id
1 'polypeptide(L)'
;MTDPREINPRKARELGMDRPISRRDFFDGVAVIAGIAALGSPAGCGGARAAVTGAPGADELQAPADLSYPPAFTGLRGDTAEAIGVPHALRDGRFWPYAGTPEATGERYDLVVVGAGISGVAAAHRWLERHPRARILILDNHDEVGGHARRNEFSPRGRTGPLVAYGGSRSIRNPSAWTPEGKDLLDKLGIRPRRLERYVDRRRYERLGMHDSVFCDRESFPAGSADRLVVLTPDARPRRWIAELPVAERARRDLVMLYEDPPDWFPRLSAEEKQERLARLTYSGFLRDVCGAHPDVLAFVRTLPVEEWGYGADALGAIDAWGGVDGRPYPGLQGLGLDRDKPSRYNSPTVIRNWGADEPRVHCFPEGNQAIVRMMLGRMIPGFATAVDAERITTAEFDYGTLDRPGNRVRVRLSSPVVSVANDGAPEGAPGRATGATVGYFDGDRVRTVQAGGVILACWNAMIPYLVDDLPPAQERALHRAVKVPVLHATVQLRDWRAWKELGIRRTRFTGAYWCVAELADPIDIGGYRSPGRPEEPITVHLTGSPVAPGMSPAHGSIAGRYALLKTPYAHLEYGIREQLARLLGPGGFDPVRDIEAITVNRWGHGYAPEYATPWDIDFYPDGPFPANAARRRHGRIAIANSDSVPSPRADAAITAAYRAVDDLQT
;
A
#
# COMPACT_ATOMS: atom_id res chain seq x y z
N MET A 1 -2.43 -6.32 -19.56
CA MET A 1 -2.32 -7.77 -19.35
C MET A 1 -3.42 -8.44 -20.17
N THR A 2 -3.18 -9.63 -20.72
CA THR A 2 -4.24 -10.45 -21.35
C THR A 2 -5.32 -10.81 -20.33
N ASP A 3 -6.48 -11.32 -20.76
CA ASP A 3 -7.48 -11.84 -19.82
C ASP A 3 -6.81 -12.85 -18.86
N PRO A 4 -7.07 -12.80 -17.53
CA PRO A 4 -6.55 -13.79 -16.58
C PRO A 4 -6.76 -15.26 -17.00
N ARG A 5 -7.75 -15.52 -17.84
CA ARG A 5 -8.10 -16.84 -18.39
C ARG A 5 -7.31 -17.23 -19.66
N GLU A 6 -6.46 -16.35 -20.19
CA GLU A 6 -5.79 -16.50 -21.49
C GLU A 6 -4.26 -16.62 -21.38
N ILE A 7 -3.73 -17.15 -20.26
CA ILE A 7 -2.28 -17.40 -20.16
C ILE A 7 -1.87 -18.46 -21.20
N ASN A 8 -1.01 -18.08 -22.15
CA ASN A 8 -0.50 -19.00 -23.17
C ASN A 8 0.34 -20.12 -22.50
N PRO A 9 -0.05 -21.41 -22.60
CA PRO A 9 0.61 -22.49 -21.88
C PRO A 9 2.07 -22.72 -22.27
N ARG A 10 2.44 -22.45 -23.53
CA ARG A 10 3.82 -22.55 -23.98
C ARG A 10 4.65 -21.44 -23.34
N LYS A 11 4.16 -20.20 -23.40
CA LYS A 11 4.85 -19.05 -22.81
C LYS A 11 4.98 -19.19 -21.28
N ALA A 12 3.95 -19.71 -20.62
CA ALA A 12 3.97 -19.98 -19.18
C ALA A 12 5.11 -20.94 -18.79
N ARG A 13 5.30 -22.02 -19.56
CA ARG A 13 6.43 -22.96 -19.34
C ARG A 13 7.78 -22.29 -19.58
N GLU A 14 7.91 -21.50 -20.65
CA GLU A 14 9.13 -20.73 -20.94
C GLU A 14 9.48 -19.73 -19.82
N LEU A 15 8.47 -19.21 -19.10
CA LEU A 15 8.65 -18.29 -17.97
C LEU A 15 8.86 -19.00 -16.63
N GLY A 16 8.77 -20.34 -16.59
CA GLY A 16 8.96 -21.12 -15.37
C GLY A 16 7.76 -21.11 -14.43
N MET A 17 6.54 -20.96 -14.95
CA MET A 17 5.30 -21.07 -14.17
C MET A 17 5.06 -22.49 -13.62
N ASP A 18 5.89 -23.47 -13.99
CA ASP A 18 5.91 -24.83 -13.46
C ASP A 18 6.96 -25.02 -12.34
N ARG A 19 7.84 -24.03 -12.12
CA ARG A 19 8.85 -24.09 -11.06
C ARG A 19 8.18 -24.05 -9.68
N PRO A 20 8.65 -24.83 -8.70
CA PRO A 20 8.14 -24.75 -7.34
C PRO A 20 8.58 -23.41 -6.73
N ILE A 21 7.63 -22.47 -6.70
CA ILE A 21 7.62 -21.37 -5.74
C ILE A 21 6.35 -21.56 -4.90
N SER A 22 6.34 -21.18 -3.62
CA SER A 22 5.12 -21.35 -2.81
C SER A 22 4.00 -20.49 -3.37
N ARG A 23 3.11 -21.12 -4.15
CA ARG A 23 1.87 -20.59 -4.73
C ARG A 23 0.74 -20.81 -3.75
N ARG A 24 0.71 -20.01 -2.68
CA ARG A 24 -0.47 -20.00 -1.82
C ARG A 24 -1.56 -19.15 -2.49
N ASP A 25 -2.22 -19.73 -3.48
CA ASP A 25 -3.53 -19.33 -3.98
C ASP A 25 -4.55 -20.19 -3.23
N PHE A 26 -5.08 -19.71 -2.10
CA PHE A 26 -6.30 -20.32 -1.59
C PHE A 26 -7.45 -19.82 -2.47
N PHE A 27 -8.21 -20.76 -3.03
CA PHE A 27 -9.31 -20.48 -3.93
C PHE A 27 -10.18 -19.31 -3.45
N ASP A 28 -10.38 -18.34 -4.33
CA ASP A 28 -11.33 -17.25 -4.15
C ASP A 28 -12.71 -17.84 -3.80
N GLY A 29 -13.13 -17.64 -2.55
CA GLY A 29 -14.50 -17.28 -2.20
C GLY A 29 -15.65 -18.09 -2.82
N VAL A 30 -15.57 -19.43 -2.87
CA VAL A 30 -16.76 -20.27 -2.74
C VAL A 30 -16.71 -20.88 -1.36
N ALA A 31 -17.68 -20.49 -0.56
CA ALA A 31 -18.00 -21.06 0.73
C ALA A 31 -17.75 -22.59 0.77
N VAL A 32 -16.76 -23.02 1.56
CA VAL A 32 -16.97 -24.19 2.42
C VAL A 32 -17.57 -23.67 3.72
N ILE A 33 -18.76 -23.07 3.59
CA ILE A 33 -19.83 -23.31 4.56
C ILE A 33 -20.38 -24.68 4.16
N ALA A 34 -19.61 -25.73 4.43
CA ALA A 34 -20.10 -27.09 4.42
C ALA A 34 -19.90 -27.60 5.84
N GLY A 35 -20.94 -27.41 6.65
CA GLY A 35 -21.09 -28.18 7.86
C GLY A 35 -21.08 -29.67 7.50
N ILE A 36 -20.32 -30.45 8.25
CA ILE A 36 -20.62 -31.87 8.44
C ILE A 36 -20.60 -32.13 9.95
N ALA A 37 -21.70 -31.72 10.57
CA ALA A 37 -22.31 -32.53 11.60
C ALA A 37 -23.63 -33.05 11.01
N ALA A 38 -23.59 -34.21 10.35
CA ALA A 38 -24.72 -35.12 10.24
C ALA A 38 -24.31 -36.48 9.65
N LEU A 39 -24.35 -37.49 10.52
CA LEU A 39 -24.90 -38.83 10.27
C LEU A 39 -24.12 -39.77 9.33
N GLY A 40 -23.67 -40.88 9.90
CA GLY A 40 -23.09 -41.99 9.14
C GLY A 40 -24.09 -42.65 8.20
N SER A 41 -23.55 -43.36 7.21
CA SER A 41 -23.98 -44.72 6.83
C SER A 41 -23.00 -45.34 5.85
N PRO A 42 -22.91 -46.69 5.82
CA PRO A 42 -21.95 -47.43 5.02
C PRO A 42 -22.43 -47.60 3.57
N ALA A 43 -21.45 -47.84 2.69
CA ALA A 43 -21.55 -48.55 1.42
C ALA A 43 -22.56 -48.06 0.34
N GLY A 44 -22.02 -47.79 -0.85
CA GLY A 44 -22.65 -48.23 -2.10
C GLY A 44 -23.02 -47.14 -3.11
N CYS A 45 -22.63 -47.44 -4.35
CA CYS A 45 -23.14 -46.92 -5.63
C CYS A 45 -22.59 -45.56 -6.12
N GLY A 46 -21.83 -45.69 -7.22
CA GLY A 46 -21.15 -44.60 -7.91
C GLY A 46 -22.02 -43.78 -8.84
N GLY A 47 -21.56 -42.56 -9.06
CA GLY A 47 -22.00 -41.63 -10.11
C GLY A 47 -20.82 -40.73 -10.45
N ALA A 48 -20.52 -40.63 -11.74
CA ALA A 48 -19.29 -40.06 -12.30
C ALA A 48 -18.97 -38.63 -11.82
N ARG A 49 -17.77 -38.44 -11.26
CA ARG A 49 -17.14 -37.12 -11.09
C ARG A 49 -16.34 -36.81 -12.34
N ALA A 50 -16.66 -35.68 -12.98
CA ALA A 50 -15.78 -35.05 -13.95
C ALA A 50 -14.43 -34.78 -13.28
N ALA A 51 -13.36 -35.31 -13.87
CA ALA A 51 -12.00 -35.14 -13.39
C ALA A 51 -11.57 -33.67 -13.59
N VAL A 52 -11.52 -32.91 -12.49
CA VAL A 52 -10.73 -31.69 -12.43
C VAL A 52 -9.27 -32.12 -12.41
N THR A 53 -8.60 -32.05 -13.56
CA THR A 53 -7.17 -32.28 -13.70
C THR A 53 -6.42 -31.06 -13.16
N GLY A 54 -5.82 -31.18 -11.97
CA GLY A 54 -4.96 -30.14 -11.40
C GLY A 54 -4.80 -30.21 -9.89
N ALA A 55 -4.67 -31.41 -9.30
CA ALA A 55 -4.28 -31.51 -7.90
C ALA A 55 -2.82 -31.03 -7.75
N PRO A 56 -2.53 -30.05 -6.88
CA PRO A 56 -1.16 -29.60 -6.62
C PRO A 56 -0.31 -30.77 -6.12
N GLY A 57 0.94 -30.84 -6.59
CA GLY A 57 1.90 -31.84 -6.15
C GLY A 57 2.29 -31.64 -4.68
N ALA A 58 2.76 -32.70 -4.01
CA ALA A 58 3.16 -32.65 -2.61
C ALA A 58 4.26 -31.60 -2.31
N ASP A 59 5.02 -31.16 -3.31
CA ASP A 59 6.01 -30.08 -3.20
C ASP A 59 5.40 -28.66 -3.17
N GLU A 60 4.17 -28.46 -3.64
CA GLU A 60 3.45 -27.17 -3.55
C GLU A 60 2.81 -26.93 -2.17
N LEU A 61 2.94 -27.90 -1.27
CA LEU A 61 2.42 -27.88 0.11
C LEU A 61 3.52 -27.70 1.18
N GLN A 62 4.75 -27.29 0.80
CA GLN A 62 5.75 -26.92 1.80
C GLN A 62 5.26 -25.70 2.59
N ALA A 63 4.68 -25.97 3.76
CA ALA A 63 4.44 -24.96 4.76
C ALA A 63 5.79 -24.30 5.11
N PRO A 64 5.83 -22.97 5.32
CA PRO A 64 6.98 -22.35 5.94
C PRO A 64 7.32 -23.11 7.23
N ALA A 65 8.61 -23.24 7.53
CA ALA A 65 9.12 -24.01 8.66
C ALA A 65 8.49 -23.58 10.02
N ASP A 66 7.85 -22.41 10.03
CA ASP A 66 7.06 -21.91 11.14
C ASP A 66 5.79 -21.17 10.64
N LEU A 67 4.61 -21.80 10.78
CA LEU A 67 3.31 -21.15 10.51
C LEU A 67 3.01 -20.01 11.50
N SER A 68 3.84 -19.79 12.52
CA SER A 68 3.70 -18.71 13.49
C SER A 68 4.41 -17.41 13.09
N TYR A 69 5.17 -17.39 11.97
CA TYR A 69 5.87 -16.18 11.52
C TYR A 69 5.44 -15.70 10.11
N PRO A 70 4.33 -14.93 10.01
CA PRO A 70 3.78 -14.40 8.76
C PRO A 70 4.74 -13.67 7.80
N PRO A 71 5.78 -12.93 8.26
CA PRO A 71 6.70 -12.21 7.39
C PRO A 71 7.53 -13.09 6.45
N ALA A 72 7.76 -14.37 6.80
CA ALA A 72 8.49 -15.33 5.97
C ALA A 72 7.62 -15.98 4.88
N PHE A 73 6.32 -15.68 4.83
CA PHE A 73 5.40 -16.29 3.88
C PHE A 73 5.54 -15.63 2.50
N THR A 74 5.62 -16.46 1.46
CA THR A 74 5.59 -16.01 0.05
C THR A 74 4.20 -16.18 -0.56
N GLY A 75 4.01 -15.82 -1.83
CA GLY A 75 2.72 -15.88 -2.49
C GLY A 75 1.90 -14.60 -2.27
N LEU A 76 0.57 -14.71 -2.25
CA LEU A 76 -0.33 -13.57 -2.06
C LEU A 76 -0.44 -13.21 -0.57
N ARG A 77 -0.21 -11.93 -0.24
CA ARG A 77 -0.27 -11.34 1.11
C ARG A 77 -1.07 -10.03 1.07
N GLY A 78 -1.34 -9.43 2.24
CA GLY A 78 -2.15 -8.21 2.34
C GLY A 78 -3.64 -8.57 2.40
N ASP A 79 -4.46 -7.94 1.56
CA ASP A 79 -5.90 -8.18 1.44
C ASP A 79 -6.18 -9.55 0.78
N THR A 80 -5.83 -10.66 1.44
CA THR A 80 -6.12 -12.03 1.00
C THR A 80 -7.60 -12.37 1.18
N ALA A 81 -8.07 -13.47 0.58
CA ALA A 81 -9.46 -13.90 0.72
C ALA A 81 -9.83 -14.17 2.19
N GLU A 82 -8.91 -14.72 2.97
CA GLU A 82 -9.06 -14.97 4.41
C GLU A 82 -9.22 -13.66 5.17
N ALA A 83 -8.39 -12.65 4.86
CA ALA A 83 -8.43 -11.38 5.57
C ALA A 83 -9.71 -10.59 5.28
N ILE A 84 -10.19 -10.59 4.03
CA ILE A 84 -11.31 -9.72 3.60
C ILE A 84 -12.66 -10.44 3.51
N GLY A 85 -12.70 -11.77 3.65
CA GLY A 85 -13.91 -12.57 3.48
C GLY A 85 -15.05 -12.16 4.41
N VAL A 86 -14.77 -12.05 5.71
CA VAL A 86 -15.77 -11.63 6.72
C VAL A 86 -16.18 -10.16 6.53
N PRO A 87 -15.25 -9.17 6.42
CA PRO A 87 -15.61 -7.79 6.12
C PRO A 87 -16.49 -7.63 4.87
N HIS A 88 -16.18 -8.35 3.78
CA HIS A 88 -17.00 -8.33 2.57
C HIS A 88 -18.36 -8.99 2.76
N ALA A 89 -18.43 -10.14 3.45
CA ALA A 89 -19.70 -10.78 3.76
C ALA A 89 -20.59 -9.88 4.63
N LEU A 90 -20.00 -9.10 5.55
CA LEU A 90 -20.71 -8.13 6.37
C LEU A 90 -21.28 -7.00 5.53
N ARG A 91 -20.44 -6.36 4.71
CA ARG A 91 -20.84 -5.31 3.74
C ARG A 91 -22.00 -5.78 2.84
N ASP A 92 -21.92 -7.02 2.37
CA ASP A 92 -22.88 -7.60 1.43
C ASP A 92 -24.17 -8.11 2.12
N GLY A 93 -24.30 -7.98 3.44
CA GLY A 93 -25.45 -8.51 4.19
C GLY A 93 -25.51 -10.05 4.25
N ARG A 94 -24.41 -10.73 3.94
CA ARG A 94 -24.30 -12.20 3.88
C ARG A 94 -23.72 -12.84 5.15
N PHE A 95 -23.20 -12.05 6.09
CA PHE A 95 -22.54 -12.57 7.29
C PHE A 95 -23.54 -13.06 8.36
N TRP A 96 -24.39 -12.16 8.87
CA TRP A 96 -25.29 -12.44 9.99
C TRP A 96 -26.27 -13.61 9.82
N PRO A 97 -26.75 -13.95 8.60
CA PRO A 97 -27.57 -15.16 8.40
C PRO A 97 -26.89 -16.47 8.83
N TYR A 98 -25.55 -16.51 8.90
CA TYR A 98 -24.77 -17.70 9.23
C TYR A 98 -23.90 -17.57 10.48
N ALA A 99 -23.81 -16.38 11.07
CA ALA A 99 -22.85 -16.06 12.14
C ALA A 99 -23.23 -16.61 13.54
N GLY A 100 -24.48 -17.08 13.70
CA GLY A 100 -25.01 -17.50 14.99
C GLY A 100 -25.25 -16.34 15.97
N THR A 101 -25.56 -16.67 17.22
CA THR A 101 -25.73 -15.67 18.29
C THR A 101 -24.38 -15.27 18.87
N PRO A 102 -24.09 -13.97 19.03
CA PRO A 102 -22.86 -13.52 19.68
C PRO A 102 -22.71 -14.06 21.12
N GLU A 103 -21.54 -14.59 21.44
CA GLU A 103 -21.23 -15.16 22.75
C GLU A 103 -20.25 -14.29 23.55
N ALA A 104 -20.61 -13.96 24.79
CA ALA A 104 -19.73 -13.19 25.67
C ALA A 104 -18.51 -14.01 26.11
N THR A 105 -17.33 -13.42 25.95
CA THR A 105 -16.07 -13.99 26.46
C THR A 105 -15.88 -13.77 27.96
N GLY A 106 -16.58 -12.79 28.53
CA GLY A 106 -16.32 -12.27 29.87
C GLY A 106 -15.12 -11.33 29.96
N GLU A 107 -14.37 -11.13 28.86
CA GLU A 107 -13.22 -10.23 28.84
C GLU A 107 -13.65 -8.75 28.90
N ARG A 108 -12.90 -7.95 29.66
CA ARG A 108 -13.10 -6.50 29.81
C ARG A 108 -11.79 -5.76 29.60
N TYR A 109 -11.83 -4.70 28.80
CA TYR A 109 -10.69 -3.87 28.44
C TYR A 109 -11.00 -2.40 28.69
N ASP A 110 -9.99 -1.60 29.05
CA ASP A 110 -10.13 -0.15 29.16
C ASP A 110 -10.26 0.48 27.76
N LEU A 111 -9.58 -0.11 26.77
CA LEU A 111 -9.62 0.28 25.37
C LEU A 111 -9.64 -0.95 24.47
N VAL A 112 -10.54 -0.96 23.49
CA VAL A 112 -10.45 -1.86 22.32
C VAL A 112 -10.08 -1.05 21.09
N VAL A 113 -9.09 -1.51 20.34
CA VAL A 113 -8.66 -0.89 19.08
C VAL A 113 -8.95 -1.86 17.93
N VAL A 114 -9.65 -1.37 16.92
CA VAL A 114 -10.02 -2.15 15.73
C VAL A 114 -9.04 -1.80 14.60
N GLY A 115 -8.10 -2.70 14.34
CA GLY A 115 -7.01 -2.56 13.37
C GLY A 115 -5.64 -2.45 14.06
N ALA A 116 -4.72 -3.34 13.72
CA ALA A 116 -3.32 -3.40 14.17
C ALA A 116 -2.34 -2.75 13.17
N GLY A 117 -2.83 -1.82 12.33
CA GLY A 117 -1.99 -0.95 11.51
C GLY A 117 -1.26 0.13 12.31
N ILE A 118 -0.45 0.97 11.63
CA ILE A 118 0.29 2.09 12.25
C ILE A 118 -0.61 2.92 13.18
N SER A 119 -1.80 3.31 12.71
CA SER A 119 -2.74 4.11 13.50
C SER A 119 -3.19 3.40 14.77
N GLY A 120 -3.69 2.17 14.68
CA GLY A 120 -4.22 1.47 15.86
C GLY A 120 -3.15 1.14 16.89
N VAL A 121 -1.95 0.75 16.45
CA VAL A 121 -0.82 0.51 17.36
C VAL A 121 -0.34 1.82 17.99
N ALA A 122 -0.31 2.93 17.23
CA ALA A 122 0.00 4.25 17.78
C ALA A 122 -1.07 4.72 18.79
N ALA A 123 -2.34 4.43 18.57
CA ALA A 123 -3.43 4.75 19.49
C ALA A 123 -3.28 3.99 20.80
N ALA A 124 -2.98 2.68 20.75
CA ALA A 124 -2.69 1.88 21.93
C ALA A 124 -1.46 2.39 22.68
N HIS A 125 -0.37 2.70 21.97
CA HIS A 125 0.85 3.27 22.56
C HIS A 125 0.55 4.59 23.28
N ARG A 126 -0.13 5.52 22.61
CA ARG A 126 -0.52 6.81 23.19
C ARG A 126 -1.49 6.66 24.36
N TRP A 127 -2.40 5.68 24.32
CA TRP A 127 -3.29 5.42 25.45
C TRP A 127 -2.53 5.00 26.70
N LEU A 128 -1.53 4.11 26.57
CA LEU A 128 -0.71 3.65 27.69
C LEU A 128 0.15 4.74 28.31
N GLU A 129 0.60 5.73 27.53
CA GLU A 129 1.31 6.89 28.07
C GLU A 129 0.47 7.64 29.10
N ARG A 130 -0.85 7.74 28.85
CA ARG A 130 -1.79 8.41 29.74
C ARG A 130 -2.35 7.49 30.82
N HIS A 131 -2.46 6.19 30.52
CA HIS A 131 -2.99 5.17 31.40
C HIS A 131 -2.06 3.94 31.46
N PRO A 132 -0.93 4.00 32.20
CA PRO A 132 0.09 2.93 32.19
C PRO A 132 -0.39 1.56 32.72
N ARG A 133 -1.57 1.53 33.34
CA ARG A 133 -2.20 0.31 33.86
C ARG A 133 -3.36 -0.20 33.00
N ALA A 134 -3.69 0.47 31.91
CA ALA A 134 -4.80 0.09 31.05
C ALA A 134 -4.59 -1.30 30.45
N ARG A 135 -5.69 -2.05 30.35
CA ARG A 135 -5.81 -3.26 29.55
C ARG A 135 -6.31 -2.87 28.17
N ILE A 136 -5.58 -3.25 27.14
CA ILE A 136 -5.88 -2.91 25.75
C ILE A 136 -5.98 -4.20 24.93
N LEU A 137 -7.04 -4.32 24.13
CA LEU A 137 -7.16 -5.34 23.10
C LEU A 137 -7.11 -4.69 21.73
N ILE A 138 -6.21 -5.14 20.85
CA ILE A 138 -6.17 -4.80 19.44
C ILE A 138 -6.70 -5.99 18.64
N LEU A 139 -7.70 -5.78 17.81
CA LEU A 139 -8.30 -6.80 16.94
C LEU A 139 -7.97 -6.47 15.48
N ASP A 140 -7.44 -7.42 14.71
CA ASP A 140 -7.18 -7.26 13.29
C ASP A 140 -7.70 -8.46 12.49
N ASN A 141 -8.26 -8.21 11.31
CA ASN A 141 -8.71 -9.24 10.39
C ASN A 141 -7.55 -9.95 9.68
N HIS A 142 -6.38 -9.32 9.60
CA HIS A 142 -5.19 -9.87 8.99
C HIS A 142 -4.44 -10.82 9.92
N ASP A 143 -3.63 -11.69 9.31
CA ASP A 143 -2.74 -12.64 9.98
C ASP A 143 -1.43 -12.01 10.50
N GLU A 144 -1.24 -10.69 10.36
CA GLU A 144 -0.04 -9.98 10.80
C GLU A 144 -0.37 -8.55 11.24
N VAL A 145 0.40 -8.06 12.20
CA VAL A 145 0.42 -6.65 12.59
C VAL A 145 1.01 -5.75 11.50
N GLY A 146 0.67 -4.46 11.54
CA GLY A 146 1.24 -3.42 10.67
C GLY A 146 0.31 -2.89 9.59
N GLY A 147 -0.74 -3.65 9.24
CA GLY A 147 -1.62 -3.29 8.13
C GLY A 147 -0.80 -3.10 6.85
N HIS A 148 -0.91 -1.94 6.19
CA HIS A 148 -0.11 -1.60 5.00
C HIS A 148 1.40 -1.55 5.22
N ALA A 149 1.86 -1.38 6.47
CA ALA A 149 3.27 -1.45 6.80
C ALA A 149 3.67 -2.91 6.99
N ARG A 150 3.63 -3.74 5.95
CA ARG A 150 4.09 -5.13 6.03
C ARG A 150 5.58 -5.29 5.77
N ARG A 151 6.13 -6.38 6.29
CA ARG A 151 7.49 -6.84 5.99
C ARG A 151 7.44 -8.16 5.24
N ASN A 152 8.25 -8.27 4.20
CA ASN A 152 8.51 -9.51 3.48
C ASN A 152 9.93 -9.96 3.80
N GLU A 153 10.10 -11.26 4.09
CA GLU A 153 11.40 -11.88 4.36
C GLU A 153 11.68 -13.06 3.45
N PHE A 154 12.94 -13.15 3.05
CA PHE A 154 13.44 -14.23 2.19
C PHE A 154 14.76 -14.75 2.74
N SER A 155 14.95 -16.07 2.75
CA SER A 155 16.19 -16.69 3.25
C SER A 155 16.95 -17.36 2.10
N PRO A 156 17.65 -16.59 1.24
CA PRO A 156 18.40 -17.17 0.13
C PRO A 156 19.55 -18.04 0.62
N ARG A 157 19.84 -19.10 -0.15
CA ARG A 157 20.91 -20.04 0.19
C ARG A 157 22.27 -19.34 0.21
N GLY A 158 23.07 -19.60 1.25
CA GLY A 158 24.43 -19.07 1.37
C GLY A 158 24.53 -17.63 1.88
N ARG A 159 23.40 -16.99 2.24
CA ARG A 159 23.39 -15.69 2.92
C ARG A 159 23.19 -15.87 4.42
N THR A 160 23.93 -15.09 5.21
CA THR A 160 23.71 -15.00 6.65
C THR A 160 22.55 -14.03 6.92
N GLY A 161 21.44 -14.56 7.43
CA GLY A 161 20.22 -13.79 7.72
C GLY A 161 19.34 -13.50 6.50
N PRO A 162 18.11 -13.01 6.72
CA PRO A 162 17.15 -12.80 5.65
C PRO A 162 17.49 -11.61 4.76
N LEU A 163 16.97 -11.61 3.53
CA LEU A 163 16.66 -10.38 2.78
C LEU A 163 15.35 -9.84 3.32
N VAL A 164 15.31 -8.54 3.59
CA VAL A 164 14.16 -7.85 4.16
C VAL A 164 13.67 -6.81 3.18
N ALA A 165 12.36 -6.74 2.98
CA ALA A 165 11.70 -5.72 2.15
C ALA A 165 10.39 -5.26 2.79
N TYR A 166 9.90 -4.10 2.37
CA TYR A 166 8.56 -3.62 2.71
C TYR A 166 7.50 -4.22 1.76
N GLY A 167 6.29 -4.42 2.27
CA GLY A 167 5.12 -4.86 1.50
C GLY A 167 4.13 -3.74 1.16
N GLY A 168 4.41 -2.50 1.56
CA GLY A 168 3.59 -1.34 1.24
C GLY A 168 4.22 -0.02 1.72
N SER A 169 4.08 0.29 3.01
CA SER A 169 4.55 1.55 3.57
C SER A 169 6.09 1.63 3.65
N ARG A 170 6.73 2.24 2.63
CA ARG A 170 8.19 2.26 2.44
C ARG A 170 8.96 3.17 3.40
N SER A 171 8.71 4.48 3.41
CA SER A 171 9.62 5.44 4.04
C SER A 171 8.92 6.40 5.00
N ILE A 172 9.70 6.95 5.93
CA ILE A 172 9.36 8.12 6.75
C ILE A 172 9.56 9.35 5.84
N ARG A 173 8.60 9.57 4.94
CA ARG A 173 8.75 10.59 3.90
C ARG A 173 8.64 12.00 4.46
N ASN A 174 9.58 12.88 4.10
CA ASN A 174 9.62 14.30 4.48
C ASN A 174 9.34 14.53 5.98
N PRO A 175 10.15 13.93 6.88
CA PRO A 175 9.94 14.00 8.32
C PRO A 175 9.91 15.45 8.86
N SER A 176 10.54 16.42 8.19
CA SER A 176 10.43 17.83 8.54
C SER A 176 8.98 18.36 8.42
N ALA A 177 8.19 17.83 7.49
CA ALA A 177 6.78 18.17 7.27
C ALA A 177 5.83 17.36 8.18
N TRP A 178 6.33 16.41 8.97
CA TRP A 178 5.50 15.62 9.89
C TRP A 178 4.83 16.50 10.95
N THR A 179 3.62 16.12 11.37
CA THR A 179 2.90 16.83 12.43
C THR A 179 3.63 16.70 13.77
N PRO A 180 3.34 17.57 14.76
CA PRO A 180 3.92 17.44 16.09
C PRO A 180 3.73 16.05 16.71
N GLU A 181 2.57 15.42 16.50
CA GLU A 181 2.25 14.07 16.99
C GLU A 181 3.14 13.01 16.34
N GLY A 182 3.35 13.10 15.01
CA GLY A 182 4.25 12.21 14.29
C GLY A 182 5.69 12.33 14.79
N LYS A 183 6.16 13.58 14.99
CA LYS A 183 7.51 13.86 15.51
C LYS A 183 7.68 13.36 16.96
N ASP A 184 6.69 13.59 17.81
CA ASP A 184 6.66 13.10 19.19
C ASP A 184 6.78 11.56 19.24
N LEU A 185 6.04 10.83 18.40
CA LEU A 185 6.18 9.38 18.34
C LEU A 185 7.58 8.95 17.88
N LEU A 186 8.11 9.54 16.79
CA LEU A 186 9.46 9.21 16.33
C LEU A 186 10.50 9.41 17.44
N ASP A 187 10.40 10.52 18.16
CA ASP A 187 11.29 10.88 19.26
C ASP A 187 11.24 9.85 20.41
N LYS A 188 10.05 9.42 20.81
CA LYS A 188 9.85 8.37 21.83
C LYS A 188 10.36 7.01 21.40
N LEU A 189 10.24 6.71 20.12
CA LEU A 189 10.80 5.49 19.56
C LEU A 189 12.33 5.56 19.42
N GLY A 190 12.93 6.75 19.58
CA GLY A 190 14.36 6.97 19.36
C GLY A 190 14.74 7.04 17.89
N ILE A 191 13.76 7.22 16.99
CA ILE A 191 13.97 7.31 15.55
C ILE A 191 14.37 8.75 15.23
N ARG A 192 15.62 8.92 14.77
CA ARG A 192 16.13 10.21 14.31
C ARG A 192 16.30 10.15 12.79
N PRO A 193 15.42 10.78 11.98
CA PRO A 193 15.46 10.63 10.52
C PRO A 193 16.81 11.01 9.88
N ARG A 194 17.47 12.07 10.38
CA ARG A 194 18.84 12.45 9.96
C ARG A 194 19.89 11.37 10.24
N ARG A 195 19.69 10.54 11.27
CA ARG A 195 20.59 9.41 11.57
C ARG A 195 20.38 8.28 10.56
N LEU A 196 19.13 8.03 10.14
CA LEU A 196 18.82 7.00 9.15
C LEU A 196 19.52 7.25 7.81
N GLU A 197 19.74 8.51 7.43
CA GLU A 197 20.48 8.86 6.19
C GLU A 197 21.87 8.22 6.14
N ARG A 198 22.51 8.02 7.29
CA ARG A 198 23.87 7.46 7.39
C ARG A 198 23.92 5.96 7.05
N TYR A 199 22.78 5.29 7.12
CA TYR A 199 22.67 3.86 6.84
C TYR A 199 22.38 3.57 5.37
N VAL A 200 22.11 4.59 4.55
CA VAL A 200 21.77 4.42 3.13
C VAL A 200 22.94 4.83 2.24
N ASP A 201 23.48 3.88 1.48
CA ASP A 201 24.54 4.16 0.50
C ASP A 201 23.94 4.67 -0.82
N ARG A 202 23.55 5.95 -0.82
CA ARG A 202 22.85 6.62 -1.93
C ARG A 202 23.57 6.55 -3.28
N ARG A 203 24.89 6.39 -3.26
CA ARG A 203 25.72 6.39 -4.45
C ARG A 203 26.17 4.98 -4.86
N ARG A 204 25.73 3.91 -4.17
CA ARG A 204 26.17 2.54 -4.48
C ARG A 204 25.96 2.19 -5.95
N TYR A 205 24.73 2.33 -6.42
CA TYR A 205 24.36 2.01 -7.79
C TYR A 205 25.01 2.98 -8.80
N GLU A 206 25.10 4.27 -8.46
CA GLU A 206 25.81 5.27 -9.30
C GLU A 206 27.29 4.92 -9.49
N ARG A 207 28.01 4.52 -8.42
CA ARG A 207 29.41 4.05 -8.50
C ARG A 207 29.55 2.77 -9.31
N LEU A 208 28.47 2.01 -9.46
CA LEU A 208 28.38 0.86 -10.34
C LEU A 208 27.88 1.23 -11.75
N GLY A 209 27.79 2.52 -12.12
CA GLY A 209 27.32 2.93 -13.45
C GLY A 209 25.88 2.53 -13.73
N MET A 210 25.05 2.45 -12.69
CA MET A 210 23.65 2.04 -12.78
C MET A 210 22.73 3.23 -12.51
N HIS A 211 21.71 3.38 -13.35
CA HIS A 211 20.87 4.57 -13.39
C HIS A 211 19.38 4.22 -13.45
N ASP A 212 18.54 5.25 -13.37
CA ASP A 212 17.12 5.11 -13.62
C ASP A 212 16.89 4.94 -15.12
N SER A 213 15.81 4.24 -15.50
CA SER A 213 15.48 4.02 -16.90
C SER A 213 13.98 4.05 -17.15
N VAL A 214 13.61 4.16 -18.42
CA VAL A 214 12.24 4.01 -18.89
C VAL A 214 12.19 2.85 -19.89
N PHE A 215 11.20 1.99 -19.73
CA PHE A 215 10.90 0.91 -20.65
C PHE A 215 9.62 1.25 -21.42
N CYS A 216 9.78 1.45 -22.72
CA CYS A 216 8.71 1.68 -23.67
C CYS A 216 8.32 0.33 -24.30
N ASP A 217 7.15 -0.17 -23.90
CA ASP A 217 6.58 -1.40 -24.44
C ASP A 217 6.07 -1.20 -25.87
N ARG A 218 6.29 -2.18 -26.73
CA ARG A 218 5.88 -2.13 -28.15
C ARG A 218 4.36 -1.94 -28.32
N GLU A 219 3.57 -2.41 -27.35
CA GLU A 219 2.11 -2.31 -27.34
C GLU A 219 1.64 -0.85 -27.21
N SER A 220 2.36 -0.04 -26.42
CA SER A 220 2.08 1.39 -26.26
C SER A 220 2.69 2.24 -27.37
N PHE A 221 3.72 1.75 -28.06
CA PHE A 221 4.47 2.49 -29.08
C PHE A 221 4.66 1.68 -30.36
N PRO A 222 3.59 1.49 -31.16
CA PRO A 222 3.64 0.64 -32.35
C PRO A 222 4.58 1.18 -33.44
N ALA A 223 4.85 2.49 -33.45
CA ALA A 223 5.82 3.11 -34.35
C ALA A 223 7.27 2.58 -34.14
N GLY A 224 7.58 2.05 -32.95
CA GLY A 224 8.90 1.53 -32.60
C GLY A 224 9.19 0.10 -33.02
N SER A 225 8.19 -0.69 -33.44
CA SER A 225 8.26 -2.12 -33.80
C SER A 225 8.82 -3.11 -32.74
N ALA A 226 9.45 -2.63 -31.66
CA ALA A 226 10.05 -3.44 -30.60
C ALA A 226 10.04 -2.71 -29.25
N ASP A 227 10.28 -3.48 -28.19
CA ASP A 227 10.48 -2.92 -26.85
C ASP A 227 11.76 -2.07 -26.81
N ARG A 228 11.71 -0.93 -26.12
CA ARG A 228 12.84 -0.02 -26.00
C ARG A 228 13.11 0.34 -24.54
N LEU A 229 14.28 -0.05 -24.04
CA LEU A 229 14.85 0.43 -22.79
C LEU A 229 15.69 1.69 -23.07
N VAL A 230 15.44 2.76 -22.32
CA VAL A 230 16.21 4.01 -22.36
C VAL A 230 16.76 4.31 -20.97
N VAL A 231 18.08 4.38 -20.85
CA VAL A 231 18.77 4.66 -19.58
C VAL A 231 18.96 6.16 -19.40
N LEU A 232 18.53 6.69 -18.25
CA LEU A 232 18.56 8.12 -17.93
C LEU A 232 19.84 8.48 -17.18
N THR A 233 20.96 8.56 -17.88
CA THR A 233 22.24 8.96 -17.29
C THR A 233 22.19 10.42 -16.81
N PRO A 234 22.67 10.77 -15.60
CA PRO A 234 22.54 12.11 -15.01
C PRO A 234 23.05 13.26 -15.88
N ASP A 235 24.11 13.07 -16.65
CA ASP A 235 24.71 14.11 -17.50
C ASP A 235 24.00 14.27 -18.86
N ALA A 236 23.03 13.43 -19.17
CA ALA A 236 22.28 13.52 -20.42
C ALA A 236 21.16 14.56 -20.32
N ARG A 237 21.26 15.62 -21.15
CA ARG A 237 20.14 16.54 -21.38
C ARG A 237 18.89 15.77 -21.82
N PRO A 238 17.67 16.21 -21.46
CA PRO A 238 16.42 15.60 -21.90
C PRO A 238 16.41 15.19 -23.36
N ARG A 239 16.79 16.10 -24.27
CA ARG A 239 16.85 15.84 -25.70
C ARG A 239 17.65 14.59 -26.10
N ARG A 240 18.71 14.24 -25.37
CA ARG A 240 19.55 13.08 -25.70
C ARG A 240 18.80 11.76 -25.51
N TRP A 241 18.22 11.52 -24.33
CA TRP A 241 17.47 10.29 -24.09
C TRP A 241 16.09 10.31 -24.77
N ILE A 242 15.49 11.48 -24.99
CA ILE A 242 14.25 11.61 -25.78
C ILE A 242 14.48 11.16 -27.23
N ALA A 243 15.67 11.36 -27.80
CA ALA A 243 16.01 10.91 -29.15
C ALA A 243 16.00 9.37 -29.28
N GLU A 244 16.11 8.64 -28.18
CA GLU A 244 16.09 7.17 -28.17
C GLU A 244 14.67 6.59 -28.02
N LEU A 245 13.69 7.42 -27.71
CA LEU A 245 12.32 6.96 -27.48
C LEU A 245 11.68 6.48 -28.80
N PRO A 246 10.88 5.40 -28.75
CA PRO A 246 10.19 4.83 -29.90
C PRO A 246 8.90 5.60 -30.24
N VAL A 247 8.96 6.93 -30.25
CA VAL A 247 7.79 7.81 -30.45
C VAL A 247 7.82 8.45 -31.83
N ALA A 248 6.67 8.89 -32.31
CA ALA A 248 6.55 9.67 -33.53
C ALA A 248 7.43 10.94 -33.49
N GLU A 249 7.93 11.39 -34.65
CA GLU A 249 8.81 12.56 -34.74
C GLU A 249 8.19 13.85 -34.19
N ARG A 250 6.86 14.01 -34.32
CA ARG A 250 6.16 15.11 -33.67
C ARG A 250 6.20 14.99 -32.15
N ALA A 251 5.89 13.83 -31.60
CA ALA A 251 5.94 13.58 -30.17
C ALA A 251 7.34 13.79 -29.59
N ARG A 252 8.39 13.43 -30.32
CA ARG A 252 9.77 13.69 -29.93
C ARG A 252 10.03 15.18 -29.76
N ARG A 253 9.58 16.01 -30.72
CA ARG A 253 9.69 17.48 -30.62
C ARG A 253 8.86 18.04 -29.46
N ASP A 254 7.64 17.55 -29.29
CA ASP A 254 6.76 17.96 -28.19
C ASP A 254 7.41 17.64 -26.83
N LEU A 255 7.95 16.42 -26.65
CA LEU A 255 8.66 16.03 -25.43
C LEU A 255 9.89 16.90 -25.16
N VAL A 256 10.70 17.21 -26.18
CA VAL A 256 11.85 18.11 -26.02
C VAL A 256 11.39 19.48 -25.53
N MET A 257 10.36 20.06 -26.15
CA MET A 257 9.80 21.35 -25.71
C MET A 257 9.28 21.28 -24.27
N LEU A 258 8.49 20.25 -23.92
CA LEU A 258 7.89 20.13 -22.60
C LEU A 258 8.92 19.94 -21.47
N TYR A 259 10.05 19.30 -21.75
CA TYR A 259 11.12 19.06 -20.76
C TYR A 259 12.16 20.17 -20.69
N GLU A 260 12.49 20.83 -21.80
CA GLU A 260 13.60 21.79 -21.85
C GLU A 260 13.15 23.25 -21.76
N ASP A 261 12.13 23.66 -22.52
CA ASP A 261 11.70 25.06 -22.61
C ASP A 261 10.19 25.16 -22.94
N PRO A 262 9.31 24.79 -22.00
CA PRO A 262 7.88 24.91 -22.20
C PRO A 262 7.45 26.38 -22.19
N PRO A 263 6.54 26.82 -23.09
CA PRO A 263 6.05 28.20 -23.09
C PRO A 263 5.13 28.47 -21.90
N ASP A 264 4.85 29.74 -21.66
CA ASP A 264 3.66 30.12 -20.90
C ASP A 264 2.42 29.80 -21.72
N TRP A 265 1.68 28.77 -21.33
CA TRP A 265 0.47 28.33 -22.01
C TRP A 265 -0.72 29.28 -21.79
N PHE A 266 -0.62 30.20 -20.83
CA PHE A 266 -1.69 31.12 -20.44
C PHE A 266 -1.19 32.56 -20.27
N PRO A 267 -0.52 33.17 -21.29
CA PRO A 267 0.22 34.42 -21.11
C PRO A 267 -0.66 35.65 -20.82
N ARG A 268 -1.97 35.53 -21.00
CA ARG A 268 -2.96 36.58 -20.73
C ARG A 268 -3.68 36.44 -19.39
N LEU A 269 -3.41 35.36 -18.65
CA LEU A 269 -4.00 35.11 -17.35
C LEU A 269 -3.06 35.57 -16.23
N SER A 270 -3.63 36.11 -15.17
CA SER A 270 -2.94 36.31 -13.88
C SER A 270 -2.47 34.98 -13.28
N ALA A 271 -1.60 35.03 -12.27
CA ALA A 271 -1.12 33.83 -11.58
C ALA A 271 -2.28 33.05 -10.93
N GLU A 272 -3.24 33.75 -10.33
CA GLU A 272 -4.41 33.18 -9.70
C GLU A 272 -5.33 32.49 -10.73
N GLU A 273 -5.63 33.16 -11.85
CA GLU A 273 -6.44 32.57 -12.94
C GLU A 273 -5.76 31.36 -13.58
N LYS A 274 -4.42 31.37 -13.69
CA LYS A 274 -3.65 30.20 -14.14
C LYS A 274 -3.82 29.02 -13.20
N GLN A 275 -3.69 29.25 -11.88
CA GLN A 275 -3.86 28.20 -10.88
C GLN A 275 -5.29 27.63 -10.88
N GLU A 276 -6.31 28.51 -10.97
CA GLU A 276 -7.70 28.07 -11.06
C GLU A 276 -7.96 27.26 -12.33
N ARG A 277 -7.38 27.67 -13.46
CA ARG A 277 -7.50 26.93 -14.72
C ARG A 277 -6.84 25.55 -14.63
N LEU A 278 -5.66 25.44 -14.03
CA LEU A 278 -5.00 24.15 -13.79
C LEU A 278 -5.79 23.25 -12.85
N ALA A 279 -6.45 23.82 -11.83
CA ALA A 279 -7.28 23.06 -10.89
C ALA A 279 -8.46 22.36 -11.58
N ARG A 280 -8.88 22.81 -12.76
CA ARG A 280 -9.98 22.22 -13.54
C ARG A 280 -9.53 21.19 -14.57
N LEU A 281 -8.23 20.88 -14.62
CA LEU A 281 -7.65 19.97 -15.61
C LEU A 281 -6.97 18.79 -14.91
N THR A 282 -7.00 17.64 -15.56
CA THR A 282 -6.04 16.56 -15.27
C THR A 282 -4.74 16.84 -16.00
N TYR A 283 -3.63 16.23 -15.58
CA TYR A 283 -2.33 16.46 -16.21
C TYR A 283 -2.33 16.02 -17.69
N SER A 284 -2.94 14.87 -18.00
CA SER A 284 -3.15 14.47 -19.40
C SER A 284 -4.10 15.41 -20.14
N GLY A 285 -5.13 15.94 -19.47
CA GLY A 285 -6.02 16.95 -20.03
C GLY A 285 -5.28 18.24 -20.39
N PHE A 286 -4.37 18.71 -19.52
CA PHE A 286 -3.49 19.84 -19.80
C PHE A 286 -2.62 19.57 -21.03
N LEU A 287 -1.90 18.44 -21.08
CA LEU A 287 -1.03 18.12 -22.22
C LEU A 287 -1.82 17.99 -23.54
N ARG A 288 -3.00 17.40 -23.51
CA ARG A 288 -3.84 17.19 -24.70
C ARG A 288 -4.50 18.49 -25.16
N ASP A 289 -5.24 19.14 -24.27
CA ASP A 289 -6.19 20.19 -24.63
C ASP A 289 -5.56 21.59 -24.60
N VAL A 290 -4.49 21.77 -23.81
CA VAL A 290 -3.77 23.04 -23.70
C VAL A 290 -2.48 23.00 -24.52
N CYS A 291 -1.65 21.97 -24.33
CA CYS A 291 -0.37 21.90 -25.05
C CYS A 291 -0.51 21.40 -26.50
N GLY A 292 -1.63 20.76 -26.86
CA GLY A 292 -1.81 20.15 -28.18
C GLY A 292 -0.81 19.02 -28.45
N ALA A 293 -0.37 18.34 -27.38
CA ALA A 293 0.69 17.34 -27.43
C ALA A 293 0.25 16.08 -28.20
N HIS A 294 1.17 15.48 -28.95
CA HIS A 294 0.93 14.24 -29.67
C HIS A 294 0.51 13.08 -28.72
N PRO A 295 -0.36 12.15 -29.13
CA PRO A 295 -0.79 11.01 -28.29
C PRO A 295 0.34 10.18 -27.66
N ASP A 296 1.45 9.94 -28.37
CA ASP A 296 2.63 9.26 -27.81
C ASP A 296 3.22 9.98 -26.58
N VAL A 297 3.08 11.31 -26.47
CA VAL A 297 3.46 12.06 -25.26
C VAL A 297 2.61 11.60 -24.09
N LEU A 298 1.29 11.50 -24.29
CA LEU A 298 0.35 11.03 -23.27
C LEU A 298 0.65 9.59 -22.86
N ALA A 299 0.94 8.71 -23.83
CA ALA A 299 1.35 7.33 -23.57
C ALA A 299 2.66 7.26 -22.76
N PHE A 300 3.62 8.14 -23.05
CA PHE A 300 4.90 8.19 -22.34
C PHE A 300 4.75 8.66 -20.89
N VAL A 301 3.93 9.68 -20.62
CA VAL A 301 3.78 10.25 -19.27
C VAL A 301 2.77 9.50 -18.40
N ARG A 302 1.94 8.63 -19.00
CA ARG A 302 0.82 7.93 -18.35
C ARG A 302 1.12 7.43 -16.94
N THR A 303 2.26 6.74 -16.78
CA THR A 303 2.63 6.08 -15.51
C THR A 303 3.53 6.91 -14.61
N LEU A 304 3.94 8.12 -15.01
CA LEU A 304 4.79 8.98 -14.16
C LEU A 304 4.22 9.16 -12.74
N PRO A 305 2.91 9.37 -12.54
CA PRO A 305 2.37 9.58 -11.20
C PRO A 305 2.15 8.31 -10.37
N VAL A 306 2.20 7.13 -10.96
CA VAL A 306 1.66 5.91 -10.35
C VAL A 306 2.33 5.56 -9.02
N GLU A 307 3.66 5.64 -8.93
CA GLU A 307 4.38 5.31 -7.69
C GLU A 307 3.95 6.21 -6.53
N GLU A 308 3.66 7.47 -6.83
CA GLU A 308 3.35 8.51 -5.86
C GLU A 308 1.88 8.50 -5.45
N TRP A 309 1.00 8.39 -6.43
CA TRP A 309 -0.45 8.63 -6.29
C TRP A 309 -1.29 7.36 -6.38
N GLY A 310 -0.73 6.27 -6.92
CA GLY A 310 -1.44 5.02 -7.17
C GLY A 310 -2.33 5.06 -8.42
N TYR A 311 -2.32 6.14 -9.21
CA TYR A 311 -3.07 6.28 -10.47
C TYR A 311 -2.27 7.07 -11.52
N GLY A 312 -2.76 7.06 -12.76
CA GLY A 312 -2.07 7.64 -13.92
C GLY A 312 -2.22 9.15 -14.09
N ALA A 313 -1.50 9.68 -15.07
CA ALA A 313 -1.52 11.10 -15.47
C ALA A 313 -2.90 11.59 -15.95
N ASP A 314 -3.79 10.68 -16.29
CA ASP A 314 -5.17 10.95 -16.69
C ASP A 314 -6.09 11.23 -15.49
N ALA A 315 -5.70 10.77 -14.30
CA ALA A 315 -6.39 11.05 -13.04
C ALA A 315 -5.69 12.09 -12.16
N LEU A 316 -4.38 12.28 -12.29
CA LEU A 316 -3.65 13.34 -11.56
C LEU A 316 -4.12 14.74 -12.00
N GLY A 317 -4.38 15.64 -11.04
CA GLY A 317 -4.68 17.05 -11.30
C GLY A 317 -3.50 17.81 -11.89
N ALA A 318 -3.73 18.71 -12.84
CA ALA A 318 -2.67 19.50 -13.46
C ALA A 318 -2.02 20.48 -12.45
N ILE A 319 -2.78 20.97 -11.47
CA ILE A 319 -2.23 21.82 -10.41
C ILE A 319 -1.27 21.05 -9.49
N ASP A 320 -1.56 19.78 -9.18
CA ASP A 320 -0.66 18.92 -8.40
C ASP A 320 0.53 18.46 -9.23
N ALA A 321 0.35 18.23 -10.53
CA ALA A 321 1.45 18.01 -11.46
C ALA A 321 2.38 19.24 -11.54
N TRP A 322 1.83 20.46 -11.45
CA TRP A 322 2.62 21.68 -11.41
C TRP A 322 3.37 21.80 -10.09
N GLY A 323 2.69 21.56 -8.96
CA GLY A 323 3.32 21.55 -7.64
C GLY A 323 4.51 20.60 -7.61
N GLY A 324 4.34 19.42 -8.22
CA GLY A 324 5.31 18.35 -8.20
C GLY A 324 5.45 17.79 -6.78
N VAL A 325 6.17 16.67 -6.66
CA VAL A 325 6.59 16.14 -5.36
C VAL A 325 8.11 15.99 -5.40
N ASP A 326 8.79 16.35 -4.32
CA ASP A 326 10.25 16.31 -4.19
C ASP A 326 11.00 17.18 -5.24
N GLY A 327 10.49 18.39 -5.50
CA GLY A 327 11.17 19.37 -6.35
C GLY A 327 11.21 19.03 -7.85
N ARG A 328 10.58 17.93 -8.29
CA ARG A 328 10.56 17.51 -9.70
C ARG A 328 9.17 17.78 -10.32
N PRO A 329 8.97 18.95 -10.97
CA PRO A 329 7.71 19.24 -11.65
C PRO A 329 7.53 18.31 -12.86
N TYR A 330 6.28 17.93 -13.14
CA TYR A 330 5.94 17.18 -14.35
C TYR A 330 6.17 18.08 -15.59
N PRO A 331 6.64 17.53 -16.73
CA PRO A 331 7.04 18.34 -17.88
C PRO A 331 5.86 19.11 -18.48
N GLY A 332 6.14 20.32 -18.98
CA GLY A 332 5.18 21.21 -19.65
C GLY A 332 4.61 22.34 -18.80
N LEU A 333 4.80 22.31 -17.47
CA LEU A 333 4.18 23.25 -16.53
C LEU A 333 5.14 24.35 -16.05
N GLN A 334 6.44 24.22 -16.35
CA GLN A 334 7.51 25.10 -15.87
C GLN A 334 7.45 26.51 -16.48
N GLY A 335 6.89 26.64 -17.69
CA GLY A 335 6.78 27.90 -18.43
C GLY A 335 5.66 28.83 -17.95
N LEU A 336 4.79 28.38 -17.03
CA LEU A 336 3.60 29.12 -16.61
C LEU A 336 3.91 30.40 -15.80
N GLY A 337 5.17 30.61 -15.38
CA GLY A 337 5.56 31.79 -14.60
C GLY A 337 4.88 31.88 -13.23
N LEU A 338 4.43 30.75 -12.68
CA LEU A 338 3.83 30.68 -11.35
C LEU A 338 4.91 30.70 -10.27
N ASP A 339 4.64 31.42 -9.18
CA ASP A 339 5.48 31.49 -7.99
C ASP A 339 5.72 30.09 -7.40
N ARG A 340 6.99 29.67 -7.35
CA ARG A 340 7.41 28.36 -6.85
C ARG A 340 7.68 28.34 -5.35
N ASP A 341 7.70 29.51 -4.69
CA ASP A 341 8.01 29.62 -3.27
C ASP A 341 6.80 29.29 -2.40
N LYS A 342 5.59 29.24 -2.97
CA LYS A 342 4.35 28.92 -2.27
C LYS A 342 3.46 27.94 -3.04
N PRO A 343 2.74 27.05 -2.34
CA PRO A 343 1.76 26.19 -2.99
C PRO A 343 0.55 26.99 -3.48
N SER A 344 -0.18 26.45 -4.44
CA SER A 344 -1.54 26.90 -4.73
C SER A 344 -2.50 26.40 -3.66
N ARG A 345 -3.54 27.17 -3.36
CA ARG A 345 -4.65 26.69 -2.51
C ARG A 345 -5.40 25.47 -3.10
N TYR A 346 -5.30 25.25 -4.40
CA TYR A 346 -5.94 24.12 -5.10
C TYR A 346 -5.06 22.86 -5.14
N ASN A 347 -3.81 22.96 -4.70
CA ASN A 347 -2.98 21.78 -4.53
C ASN A 347 -3.56 20.89 -3.45
N SER A 348 -3.46 19.58 -3.64
CA SER A 348 -3.82 18.58 -2.62
C SER A 348 -3.16 18.85 -1.26
N PRO A 349 -3.78 18.40 -0.15
CA PRO A 349 -3.20 18.54 1.19
C PRO A 349 -1.77 17.99 1.30
N THR A 350 -1.45 16.87 0.63
CA THR A 350 -0.09 16.32 0.63
C THR A 350 0.88 17.25 -0.09
N VAL A 351 0.54 17.81 -1.25
CA VAL A 351 1.42 18.75 -1.96
C VAL A 351 1.64 20.02 -1.13
N ILE A 352 0.58 20.62 -0.59
CA ILE A 352 0.68 21.83 0.25
C ILE A 352 1.60 21.57 1.45
N ARG A 353 1.40 20.45 2.13
CA ARG A 353 2.13 20.15 3.36
C ARG A 353 3.61 19.84 3.12
N ASN A 354 3.93 19.20 2.01
CA ASN A 354 5.30 18.88 1.63
C ASN A 354 5.97 20.02 0.87
N TRP A 355 5.32 21.18 0.73
CA TRP A 355 5.90 22.31 0.03
C TRP A 355 7.16 22.81 0.74
N GLY A 356 8.26 22.92 0.00
CA GLY A 356 9.57 23.28 0.56
C GLY A 356 10.26 22.16 1.38
N ALA A 357 9.60 21.03 1.63
CA ALA A 357 10.21 19.85 2.22
C ALA A 357 10.89 19.00 1.13
N ASP A 358 12.07 19.44 0.69
CA ASP A 358 12.91 18.67 -0.24
C ASP A 358 13.91 17.83 0.56
N GLU A 359 13.43 16.70 1.09
CA GLU A 359 14.27 15.76 1.82
C GLU A 359 14.53 14.49 0.98
N PRO A 360 15.74 13.93 1.02
CA PRO A 360 16.04 12.71 0.29
C PRO A 360 15.15 11.56 0.77
N ARG A 361 14.64 10.74 -0.17
CA ARG A 361 13.85 9.52 0.13
C ARG A 361 14.70 8.39 0.73
N VAL A 362 15.43 8.68 1.81
CA VAL A 362 16.42 7.80 2.45
C VAL A 362 16.14 7.57 3.94
N HIS A 363 15.09 8.20 4.46
CA HIS A 363 14.61 7.97 5.82
C HIS A 363 13.76 6.69 5.84
N CYS A 364 14.41 5.53 5.75
CA CYS A 364 13.75 4.24 5.71
C CYS A 364 14.54 3.17 6.45
N PHE A 365 13.82 2.13 6.84
CA PHE A 365 14.38 0.84 7.26
C PHE A 365 14.24 -0.16 6.09
N PRO A 366 14.99 -1.27 6.08
CA PRO A 366 14.79 -2.34 5.09
C PRO A 366 13.34 -2.83 5.00
N GLU A 367 12.66 -2.95 6.13
CA GLU A 367 11.22 -3.30 6.21
C GLU A 367 10.26 -2.10 6.07
N GLY A 368 10.79 -0.92 5.79
CA GLY A 368 10.04 0.33 5.78
C GLY A 368 9.40 0.69 7.13
N ASN A 369 8.16 1.19 7.11
CA ASN A 369 7.49 1.67 8.32
C ASN A 369 7.01 0.55 9.26
N GLN A 370 7.19 -0.73 8.88
CA GLN A 370 6.92 -1.85 9.80
C GLN A 370 7.85 -1.82 11.03
N ALA A 371 9.04 -1.22 10.89
CA ALA A 371 9.94 -0.96 12.01
C ALA A 371 9.23 -0.14 13.12
N ILE A 372 8.48 0.90 12.76
CA ILE A 372 7.76 1.76 13.72
C ILE A 372 6.72 0.93 14.50
N VAL A 373 5.96 0.09 13.80
CA VAL A 373 4.93 -0.78 14.40
C VAL A 373 5.56 -1.78 15.37
N ARG A 374 6.60 -2.49 14.93
CA ARG A 374 7.30 -3.49 15.74
C ARG A 374 7.97 -2.88 16.96
N MET A 375 8.55 -1.69 16.82
CA MET A 375 9.13 -0.92 17.92
C MET A 375 8.09 -0.49 18.96
N MET A 376 6.87 -0.15 18.55
CA MET A 376 5.77 0.14 19.48
C MET A 376 5.29 -1.14 20.18
N LEU A 377 5.00 -2.20 19.42
CA LEU A 377 4.52 -3.47 19.99
C LEU A 377 5.53 -4.10 20.94
N GLY A 378 6.82 -4.12 20.60
CA GLY A 378 7.85 -4.68 21.46
C GLY A 378 8.04 -3.92 22.78
N ARG A 379 7.68 -2.62 22.82
CA ARG A 379 7.63 -1.84 24.08
C ARG A 379 6.38 -2.13 24.90
N MET A 380 5.27 -2.49 24.25
CA MET A 380 3.98 -2.72 24.89
C MET A 380 3.75 -4.16 25.35
N ILE A 381 4.36 -5.14 24.67
CA ILE A 381 4.08 -6.57 24.82
C ILE A 381 5.35 -7.31 25.23
N PRO A 382 5.43 -7.81 26.48
CA PRO A 382 6.58 -8.57 26.95
C PRO A 382 6.87 -9.80 26.09
N GLY A 383 8.13 -9.97 25.69
CA GLY A 383 8.59 -11.11 24.91
C GLY A 383 8.31 -11.04 23.41
N PHE A 384 7.56 -10.04 22.91
CA PHE A 384 7.24 -9.95 21.48
C PHE A 384 8.46 -9.73 20.60
N ALA A 385 9.42 -8.91 21.04
CA ALA A 385 10.62 -8.59 20.27
C ALA A 385 11.88 -8.65 21.14
N THR A 386 12.98 -9.16 20.61
CA THR A 386 14.27 -9.20 21.33
C THR A 386 14.98 -7.84 21.38
N ALA A 387 14.62 -6.91 20.49
CA ALA A 387 15.08 -5.52 20.51
C ALA A 387 14.00 -4.57 19.95
N VAL A 388 14.04 -3.31 20.40
CA VAL A 388 13.02 -2.29 20.08
C VAL A 388 13.59 -0.92 19.72
N ASP A 389 14.91 -0.83 19.53
CA ASP A 389 15.62 0.35 19.06
C ASP A 389 15.86 0.29 17.54
N ALA A 390 16.07 1.47 16.94
CA ALA A 390 16.18 1.63 15.50
C ALA A 390 17.33 0.82 14.90
N GLU A 391 18.47 0.71 15.58
CA GLU A 391 19.62 -0.02 15.05
C GLU A 391 19.41 -1.54 15.03
N ARG A 392 18.63 -2.09 15.96
CA ARG A 392 18.49 -3.55 16.11
C ARG A 392 17.15 -4.11 15.63
N ILE A 393 16.13 -3.28 15.41
CA ILE A 393 14.78 -3.74 15.06
C ILE A 393 14.74 -4.63 13.82
N THR A 394 15.54 -4.32 12.79
CA THR A 394 15.54 -5.09 11.53
C THR A 394 16.01 -6.53 11.72
N THR A 395 16.97 -6.76 12.62
CA THR A 395 17.54 -8.08 12.91
C THR A 395 17.01 -8.70 14.20
N ALA A 396 16.01 -8.09 14.83
CA ALA A 396 15.38 -8.65 16.02
C ALA A 396 14.58 -9.91 15.68
N GLU A 397 14.43 -10.78 16.66
CA GLU A 397 13.51 -11.93 16.59
C GLU A 397 12.15 -11.49 17.14
N PHE A 398 11.08 -12.04 16.57
CA PHE A 398 9.71 -11.70 16.95
C PHE A 398 8.86 -12.94 17.22
N ASP A 399 8.37 -13.10 18.46
CA ASP A 399 7.49 -14.20 18.87
C ASP A 399 6.02 -13.76 18.81
N TYR A 400 5.34 -14.13 17.72
CA TYR A 400 3.92 -13.83 17.52
C TYR A 400 3.01 -14.57 18.52
N GLY A 401 3.49 -15.69 19.09
CA GLY A 401 2.80 -16.41 20.17
C GLY A 401 2.73 -15.64 21.49
N THR A 402 3.41 -14.49 21.60
CA THR A 402 3.26 -13.57 22.74
C THR A 402 2.08 -12.63 22.60
N LEU A 403 1.58 -12.38 21.39
CA LEU A 403 0.67 -11.27 21.11
C LEU A 403 -0.63 -11.34 21.89
N ASP A 404 -1.22 -12.53 22.07
CA ASP A 404 -2.53 -12.71 22.70
C ASP A 404 -2.50 -13.51 24.02
N ARG A 405 -1.41 -13.42 24.81
CA ARG A 405 -1.32 -14.12 26.10
C ARG A 405 -2.25 -13.50 27.16
N PRO A 406 -3.05 -14.29 27.91
CA PRO A 406 -4.00 -13.75 28.91
C PRO A 406 -3.38 -12.87 30.00
N GLY A 407 -2.11 -13.10 30.36
CA GLY A 407 -1.38 -12.31 31.35
C GLY A 407 -0.91 -10.94 30.85
N ASN A 408 -0.98 -10.68 29.54
CA ASN A 408 -0.55 -9.40 28.98
C ASN A 408 -1.62 -8.33 29.22
N ARG A 409 -1.15 -7.10 29.49
CA ARG A 409 -2.03 -5.92 29.53
C ARG A 409 -2.48 -5.49 28.15
N VAL A 410 -1.56 -5.54 27.19
CA VAL A 410 -1.82 -5.26 25.79
C VAL A 410 -1.84 -6.59 25.05
N ARG A 411 -2.96 -6.87 24.39
CA ARG A 411 -3.15 -8.08 23.60
C ARG A 411 -3.45 -7.70 22.16
N VAL A 412 -2.91 -8.45 21.22
CA VAL A 412 -3.22 -8.32 19.80
C VAL A 412 -3.74 -9.64 19.30
N ARG A 413 -5.00 -9.67 18.86
CA ARG A 413 -5.64 -10.85 18.30
C ARG A 413 -5.76 -10.65 16.78
N LEU A 414 -5.00 -11.46 16.06
CA LEU A 414 -4.96 -11.48 14.60
C LEU A 414 -6.02 -12.44 14.04
N SER A 415 -6.33 -12.34 12.75
CA SER A 415 -7.38 -13.13 12.09
C SER A 415 -8.74 -13.07 12.82
N SER A 416 -9.04 -11.94 13.45
CA SER A 416 -10.22 -11.69 14.29
C SER A 416 -10.97 -10.46 13.79
N PRO A 417 -11.63 -10.54 12.61
CA PRO A 417 -12.36 -9.42 12.05
C PRO A 417 -13.48 -8.98 13.01
N VAL A 418 -13.50 -7.68 13.30
CA VAL A 418 -14.61 -7.06 14.05
C VAL A 418 -15.82 -6.97 13.14
N VAL A 419 -16.99 -7.31 13.70
CA VAL A 419 -18.26 -7.41 12.98
C VAL A 419 -19.37 -6.55 13.59
N SER A 420 -19.19 -6.07 14.83
CA SER A 420 -20.09 -5.10 15.46
C SER A 420 -19.41 -4.33 16.58
N VAL A 421 -19.84 -3.09 16.78
CA VAL A 421 -19.46 -2.20 17.89
C VAL A 421 -20.68 -1.39 18.28
N ALA A 422 -21.12 -1.51 19.53
CA ALA A 422 -22.30 -0.83 20.05
C ALA A 422 -21.97 -0.10 21.36
N ASN A 423 -22.47 1.13 21.52
CA ASN A 423 -22.35 1.86 22.78
C ASN A 423 -23.20 1.21 23.88
N ASP A 424 -22.67 1.13 25.11
CA ASP A 424 -23.43 0.64 26.26
C ASP A 424 -24.18 1.81 26.93
N GLY A 425 -25.52 1.79 26.91
CA GLY A 425 -26.39 2.83 27.50
C GLY A 425 -27.71 3.03 26.73
N ALA A 426 -28.58 3.91 27.22
CA ALA A 426 -29.92 4.11 26.64
C ALA A 426 -29.87 4.76 25.23
N PRO A 427 -30.82 4.44 24.32
CA PRO A 427 -30.90 5.00 22.97
C PRO A 427 -31.21 6.50 22.94
N GLU A 428 -31.04 7.11 21.76
CA GLU A 428 -31.23 8.55 21.45
C GLU A 428 -32.39 9.23 22.20
N GLY A 429 -32.11 10.43 22.72
CA GLY A 429 -33.11 11.36 23.27
C GLY A 429 -33.00 11.65 24.77
N ALA A 430 -32.19 10.90 25.52
CA ALA A 430 -31.85 11.20 26.91
C ALA A 430 -30.34 11.49 27.03
N PRO A 431 -29.91 12.59 27.68
CA PRO A 431 -28.51 12.82 27.97
C PRO A 431 -28.01 11.82 29.03
N GLY A 432 -27.59 10.65 28.56
CA GLY A 432 -26.78 9.68 29.31
C GLY A 432 -25.48 9.45 28.54
N ARG A 433 -24.34 9.83 29.13
CA ARG A 433 -23.02 9.59 28.52
C ARG A 433 -22.82 8.07 28.45
N ALA A 434 -22.72 7.49 27.24
CA ALA A 434 -22.38 6.07 27.05
C ALA A 434 -21.25 5.68 28.02
N THR A 435 -21.45 4.60 28.77
CA THR A 435 -20.54 4.24 29.88
C THR A 435 -19.41 3.33 29.42
N GLY A 436 -19.62 2.61 28.33
CA GLY A 436 -18.67 1.73 27.65
C GLY A 436 -19.16 1.42 26.23
N ALA A 437 -18.61 0.38 25.65
CA ALA A 437 -19.09 -0.22 24.41
C ALA A 437 -18.85 -1.73 24.40
N THR A 438 -19.72 -2.45 23.71
CA THR A 438 -19.58 -3.87 23.39
C THR A 438 -19.00 -4.05 21.99
N VAL A 439 -17.94 -4.85 21.86
CA VAL A 439 -17.28 -5.15 20.57
C VAL A 439 -17.43 -6.62 20.25
N GLY A 440 -17.98 -6.94 19.07
CA GLY A 440 -18.09 -8.28 18.51
C GLY A 440 -17.04 -8.55 17.44
N TYR A 441 -16.35 -9.68 17.53
CA TYR A 441 -15.43 -10.17 16.50
C TYR A 441 -15.71 -11.63 16.17
N PHE A 442 -15.39 -12.05 14.95
CA PHE A 442 -15.48 -13.44 14.55
C PHE A 442 -14.15 -14.14 14.87
N ASP A 443 -14.18 -15.27 15.58
CA ASP A 443 -12.97 -16.00 16.00
C ASP A 443 -12.56 -17.13 15.03
N GLY A 444 -13.28 -17.29 13.93
CA GLY A 444 -13.13 -18.39 12.97
C GLY A 444 -14.27 -19.41 13.03
N ASP A 445 -15.04 -19.44 14.11
CA ASP A 445 -16.17 -20.34 14.31
C ASP A 445 -17.45 -19.55 14.64
N ARG A 446 -17.37 -18.62 15.59
CA ARG A 446 -18.53 -17.89 16.12
C ARG A 446 -18.20 -16.43 16.39
N VAL A 447 -19.26 -15.62 16.57
CA VAL A 447 -19.09 -14.24 17.03
C VAL A 447 -18.86 -14.24 18.53
N ARG A 448 -17.75 -13.65 18.96
CA ARG A 448 -17.35 -13.47 20.36
C ARG A 448 -17.42 -12.00 20.72
N THR A 449 -17.89 -11.69 21.94
CA THR A 449 -18.00 -10.29 22.41
C THR A 449 -17.10 -10.00 23.61
N VAL A 450 -16.57 -8.78 23.64
CA VAL A 450 -15.80 -8.20 24.75
C VAL A 450 -16.40 -6.86 25.15
N GLN A 451 -16.12 -6.44 26.39
CA GLN A 451 -16.55 -5.15 26.92
C GLN A 451 -15.39 -4.16 26.93
N ALA A 452 -15.65 -2.90 26.56
CA ALA A 452 -14.65 -1.87 26.40
C ALA A 452 -15.04 -0.57 27.13
N GLY A 453 -14.11 0.06 27.83
CA GLY A 453 -14.31 1.43 28.36
C GLY A 453 -14.34 2.50 27.26
N GLY A 454 -13.61 2.26 26.16
CA GLY A 454 -13.64 3.03 24.94
C GLY A 454 -13.21 2.19 23.74
N VAL A 455 -13.58 2.62 22.54
CA VAL A 455 -13.25 1.95 21.28
C VAL A 455 -12.62 2.93 20.32
N ILE A 456 -11.50 2.55 19.70
CA ILE A 456 -10.91 3.27 18.58
C ILE A 456 -11.03 2.42 17.31
N LEU A 457 -11.80 2.90 16.36
CA LEU A 457 -11.90 2.31 15.02
C LEU A 457 -10.76 2.84 14.16
N ALA A 458 -9.67 2.07 14.07
CA ALA A 458 -8.54 2.31 13.19
C ALA A 458 -8.64 1.51 11.86
N CYS A 459 -9.80 0.91 11.59
CA CYS A 459 -10.15 0.24 10.33
C CYS A 459 -10.58 1.24 9.25
N TRP A 460 -10.80 0.79 8.01
CA TRP A 460 -11.17 1.69 6.90
C TRP A 460 -12.49 2.40 7.18
N ASN A 461 -12.56 3.71 6.91
CA ASN A 461 -13.76 4.51 7.19
C ASN A 461 -15.00 3.93 6.51
N ALA A 462 -14.86 3.44 5.27
CA ALA A 462 -15.95 2.84 4.52
C ALA A 462 -16.54 1.56 5.16
N MET A 463 -15.83 0.90 6.09
CA MET A 463 -16.33 -0.26 6.83
C MET A 463 -17.13 0.11 8.08
N ILE A 464 -16.87 1.29 8.67
CA ILE A 464 -17.44 1.70 9.96
C ILE A 464 -18.98 1.70 9.98
N PRO A 465 -19.69 2.15 8.92
CA PRO A 465 -21.15 2.05 8.84
C PRO A 465 -21.72 0.64 8.98
N TYR A 466 -20.94 -0.40 8.65
CA TYR A 466 -21.36 -1.78 8.81
C TYR A 466 -21.01 -2.37 10.18
N LEU A 467 -20.23 -1.65 10.99
CA LEU A 467 -19.84 -2.04 12.34
C LEU A 467 -20.67 -1.34 13.41
N VAL A 468 -21.20 -0.15 13.14
CA VAL A 468 -21.90 0.71 14.10
C VAL A 468 -23.24 1.13 13.50
N ASP A 469 -24.33 0.53 13.98
CA ASP A 469 -25.66 0.64 13.36
C ASP A 469 -26.37 1.99 13.63
N ASP A 470 -25.94 2.76 14.64
CA ASP A 470 -26.63 3.96 15.13
C ASP A 470 -25.86 5.27 14.84
N LEU A 471 -25.03 5.28 13.80
CA LEU A 471 -24.30 6.49 13.41
C LEU A 471 -25.25 7.57 12.87
N PRO A 472 -24.97 8.86 13.16
CA PRO A 472 -25.71 9.95 12.53
C PRO A 472 -25.61 9.87 11.00
N PRO A 473 -26.71 10.04 10.24
CA PRO A 473 -26.71 9.85 8.77
C PRO A 473 -25.68 10.73 8.02
N ALA A 474 -25.39 11.92 8.54
CA ALA A 474 -24.38 12.80 7.95
C ALA A 474 -22.95 12.25 8.12
N GLN A 475 -22.67 11.59 9.25
CA GLN A 475 -21.40 10.94 9.51
C GLN A 475 -21.24 9.68 8.65
N GLU A 476 -22.29 8.87 8.56
CA GLU A 476 -22.33 7.67 7.70
C GLU A 476 -22.01 8.00 6.24
N ARG A 477 -22.71 9.00 5.66
CA ARG A 477 -22.43 9.46 4.29
C ARG A 477 -20.99 9.95 4.11
N ALA A 478 -20.43 10.62 5.11
CA ALA A 478 -19.06 11.11 5.07
C ALA A 478 -18.03 9.96 5.13
N LEU A 479 -18.32 8.91 5.90
CA LEU A 479 -17.49 7.70 5.98
C LEU A 479 -17.42 6.96 4.64
N HIS A 480 -18.55 6.82 3.93
CA HIS A 480 -18.58 6.17 2.62
C HIS A 480 -17.87 6.95 1.50
N ARG A 481 -17.64 8.26 1.66
CA ARG A 481 -16.85 9.05 0.70
C ARG A 481 -15.37 8.68 0.69
N ALA A 482 -14.87 7.98 1.71
CA ALA A 482 -13.46 7.59 1.80
C ALA A 482 -13.13 6.38 0.89
N VAL A 483 -13.07 6.61 -0.42
CA VAL A 483 -12.73 5.57 -1.41
C VAL A 483 -11.21 5.44 -1.54
N LYS A 484 -10.64 4.38 -0.96
CA LYS A 484 -9.20 4.10 -1.05
C LYS A 484 -8.76 3.64 -2.44
N VAL A 485 -7.56 4.06 -2.81
CA VAL A 485 -6.88 3.71 -4.07
C VAL A 485 -6.21 2.35 -3.95
N PRO A 486 -6.52 1.36 -4.82
CA PRO A 486 -5.86 0.07 -4.80
C PRO A 486 -4.41 0.18 -5.27
N VAL A 487 -3.52 -0.59 -4.68
CA VAL A 487 -2.09 -0.67 -5.05
C VAL A 487 -1.62 -2.12 -4.95
N LEU A 488 -0.72 -2.51 -5.84
CA LEU A 488 0.00 -3.77 -5.74
C LEU A 488 1.49 -3.52 -5.50
N HIS A 489 2.05 -4.26 -4.56
CA HIS A 489 3.49 -4.37 -4.38
C HIS A 489 3.90 -5.82 -4.58
N ALA A 490 4.94 -6.07 -5.37
CA ALA A 490 5.59 -7.37 -5.41
C ALA A 490 7.03 -7.25 -4.94
N THR A 491 7.49 -8.23 -4.19
CA THR A 491 8.90 -8.43 -3.88
C THR A 491 9.35 -9.75 -4.48
N VAL A 492 10.34 -9.68 -5.36
CA VAL A 492 10.89 -10.82 -6.08
C VAL A 492 12.31 -11.06 -5.58
N GLN A 493 12.54 -12.22 -4.97
CA GLN A 493 13.89 -12.67 -4.64
C GLN A 493 14.57 -13.16 -5.91
N LEU A 494 15.68 -12.51 -6.25
CA LEU A 494 16.57 -12.95 -7.31
C LEU A 494 17.80 -13.64 -6.72
N ARG A 495 18.27 -14.68 -7.41
CA ARG A 495 19.50 -15.38 -7.06
C ARG A 495 20.74 -14.47 -7.08
N ASP A 496 20.72 -13.50 -7.99
CA ASP A 496 21.75 -12.49 -8.23
C ASP A 496 21.18 -11.34 -9.07
N TRP A 497 21.94 -10.26 -9.28
CA TRP A 497 21.50 -9.08 -10.03
C TRP A 497 22.50 -8.66 -11.11
N ARG A 498 23.24 -9.62 -11.67
CA ARG A 498 24.17 -9.37 -12.79
C ARG A 498 23.48 -8.74 -13.99
N ALA A 499 22.26 -9.19 -14.32
CA ALA A 499 21.52 -8.65 -15.46
C ALA A 499 21.17 -7.16 -15.30
N TRP A 500 20.85 -6.72 -14.08
CA TRP A 500 20.61 -5.29 -13.79
C TRP A 500 21.88 -4.47 -13.97
N LYS A 501 22.99 -5.00 -13.47
CA LYS A 501 24.32 -4.38 -13.58
C LYS A 501 24.79 -4.29 -15.03
N GLU A 502 24.62 -5.36 -15.82
CA GLU A 502 24.98 -5.42 -17.24
C GLU A 502 24.21 -4.37 -18.06
N LEU A 503 22.92 -4.20 -17.75
CA LEU A 503 22.07 -3.21 -18.40
C LEU A 503 22.28 -1.78 -17.88
N GLY A 504 23.09 -1.59 -16.83
CA GLY A 504 23.32 -0.27 -16.23
C GLY A 504 22.07 0.35 -15.61
N ILE A 505 21.14 -0.47 -15.10
CA ILE A 505 19.86 0.00 -14.53
C ILE A 505 19.71 -0.39 -13.06
N ARG A 506 19.15 0.49 -12.25
CA ARG A 506 18.76 0.18 -10.85
C ARG A 506 17.25 0.26 -10.62
N ARG A 507 16.56 1.01 -11.47
CA ARG A 507 15.12 1.27 -11.39
C ARG A 507 14.59 1.57 -12.78
N THR A 508 13.46 0.98 -13.13
CA THR A 508 12.83 1.15 -14.43
C THR A 508 11.36 1.49 -14.26
N ARG A 509 10.93 2.58 -14.90
CA ARG A 509 9.51 2.88 -15.08
C ARG A 509 9.03 2.29 -16.40
N PHE A 510 7.89 1.60 -16.38
CA PHE A 510 7.21 1.11 -17.56
C PHE A 510 6.13 2.11 -17.98
N THR A 511 6.05 2.43 -19.27
CA THR A 511 5.08 3.41 -19.79
C THR A 511 3.65 2.87 -19.89
N GLY A 512 3.49 1.56 -20.11
CA GLY A 512 2.18 0.94 -20.32
C GLY A 512 1.97 -0.46 -19.77
N ALA A 513 2.96 -0.99 -19.08
CA ALA A 513 2.86 -2.29 -18.47
C ALA A 513 2.07 -2.25 -17.15
N TYR A 514 1.59 -3.41 -16.71
CA TYR A 514 0.77 -3.53 -15.50
C TYR A 514 1.58 -3.25 -14.23
N TRP A 515 2.77 -3.83 -14.13
CA TRP A 515 3.77 -3.42 -13.16
C TRP A 515 4.47 -2.18 -13.69
N CYS A 516 4.09 -1.02 -13.17
CA CYS A 516 4.50 0.30 -13.65
C CYS A 516 5.95 0.65 -13.27
N VAL A 517 6.50 0.01 -12.24
CA VAL A 517 7.88 0.22 -11.76
C VAL A 517 8.48 -1.13 -11.38
N ALA A 518 9.77 -1.32 -11.68
CA ALA A 518 10.61 -2.35 -11.08
C ALA A 518 11.93 -1.71 -10.60
N GLU A 519 12.38 -2.03 -9.39
CA GLU A 519 13.59 -1.45 -8.80
C GLU A 519 14.33 -2.43 -7.89
N LEU A 520 15.66 -2.34 -7.86
CA LEU A 520 16.46 -3.04 -6.86
C LEU A 520 16.21 -2.44 -5.47
N ALA A 521 16.28 -3.29 -4.44
CA ALA A 521 16.18 -2.85 -3.05
C ALA A 521 17.16 -1.72 -2.71
N ASP A 522 16.76 -0.83 -1.81
CA ASP A 522 17.62 0.25 -1.35
C ASP A 522 18.85 -0.33 -0.61
N PRO A 523 20.06 0.24 -0.82
CA PRO A 523 21.29 -0.22 -0.18
C PRO A 523 21.36 0.30 1.26
N ILE A 524 20.63 -0.36 2.16
CA ILE A 524 20.50 0.01 3.57
C ILE A 524 21.32 -0.95 4.46
N ASP A 525 22.30 -0.40 5.17
CA ASP A 525 23.14 -1.11 6.15
C ASP A 525 22.93 -0.50 7.54
N ILE A 526 22.07 -1.13 8.35
CA ILE A 526 21.68 -0.65 9.68
C ILE A 526 21.93 -1.72 10.76
N GLY A 527 22.63 -1.33 11.82
CA GLY A 527 22.99 -2.21 12.94
C GLY A 527 23.65 -3.51 12.48
N GLY A 528 22.96 -4.65 12.67
CA GLY A 528 23.42 -5.97 12.22
C GLY A 528 23.03 -6.34 10.78
N TYR A 529 22.09 -5.61 10.15
CA TYR A 529 21.64 -5.90 8.80
C TYR A 529 22.62 -5.34 7.76
N ARG A 530 22.93 -6.13 6.73
CA ARG A 530 23.78 -5.73 5.61
C ARG A 530 23.05 -6.00 4.30
N SER A 531 22.73 -4.96 3.55
CA SER A 531 22.17 -5.05 2.20
C SER A 531 23.13 -5.75 1.22
N PRO A 532 22.63 -6.46 0.20
CA PRO A 532 23.47 -7.03 -0.84
C PRO A 532 24.36 -5.97 -1.51
N GLY A 533 25.65 -6.28 -1.65
CA GLY A 533 26.65 -5.33 -2.12
C GLY A 533 27.18 -5.61 -3.53
N ARG A 534 27.30 -6.89 -3.89
CA ARG A 534 27.92 -7.33 -5.15
C ARG A 534 26.91 -7.99 -6.09
N PRO A 535 27.07 -7.84 -7.43
CA PRO A 535 26.14 -8.38 -8.42
C PRO A 535 25.85 -9.88 -8.31
N GLU A 536 26.77 -10.65 -7.73
CA GLU A 536 26.65 -12.10 -7.57
C GLU A 536 25.84 -12.52 -6.33
N GLU A 537 25.50 -11.58 -5.46
CA GLU A 537 24.73 -11.83 -4.23
C GLU A 537 23.23 -11.82 -4.52
N PRO A 538 22.43 -12.62 -3.79
CA PRO A 538 20.98 -12.59 -3.90
C PRO A 538 20.42 -11.24 -3.44
N ILE A 539 19.38 -10.75 -4.10
CA ILE A 539 18.76 -9.45 -3.83
C ILE A 539 17.25 -9.51 -4.04
N THR A 540 16.52 -8.53 -3.50
CA THR A 540 15.11 -8.33 -3.80
C THR A 540 14.90 -7.23 -4.85
N VAL A 541 13.98 -7.49 -5.78
CA VAL A 541 13.42 -6.50 -6.70
C VAL A 541 12.01 -6.16 -6.23
N HIS A 542 11.73 -4.88 -6.07
CA HIS A 542 10.41 -4.37 -5.76
C HIS A 542 9.69 -3.95 -7.05
N LEU A 543 8.43 -4.34 -7.20
CA LEU A 543 7.57 -3.91 -8.29
C LEU A 543 6.31 -3.22 -7.75
N THR A 544 5.88 -2.16 -8.44
CA THR A 544 4.64 -1.43 -8.10
C THR A 544 3.64 -1.55 -9.25
N GLY A 545 2.41 -1.93 -8.95
CA GLY A 545 1.29 -1.95 -9.90
C GLY A 545 0.17 -1.00 -9.45
N SER A 546 -0.52 -0.40 -10.41
CA SER A 546 -1.75 0.36 -10.18
C SER A 546 -2.93 -0.36 -10.84
N PRO A 547 -3.85 -0.92 -10.04
CA PRO A 547 -5.09 -1.49 -10.54
C PRO A 547 -6.13 -0.44 -10.96
N VAL A 548 -5.89 0.85 -10.75
CA VAL A 548 -6.89 1.91 -11.01
C VAL A 548 -7.24 1.95 -12.50
N ALA A 549 -8.54 1.88 -12.80
CA ALA A 549 -9.00 1.96 -14.18
C ALA A 549 -8.74 3.37 -14.76
N PRO A 550 -8.14 3.47 -15.96
CA PRO A 550 -7.85 4.75 -16.59
C PRO A 550 -9.13 5.45 -17.09
N GLY A 551 -9.04 6.75 -17.34
CA GLY A 551 -10.09 7.58 -17.93
C GLY A 551 -11.21 7.98 -16.96
N MET A 552 -11.01 7.79 -15.66
CA MET A 552 -12.00 8.06 -14.60
C MET A 552 -11.40 8.89 -13.47
N SER A 553 -12.25 9.39 -12.57
CA SER A 553 -11.78 9.96 -11.31
C SER A 553 -11.04 8.91 -10.47
N PRO A 554 -10.09 9.29 -9.60
CA PRO A 554 -9.42 8.37 -8.69
C PRO A 554 -10.39 7.46 -7.94
N ALA A 555 -11.51 8.00 -7.44
CA ALA A 555 -12.52 7.22 -6.73
C ALA A 555 -13.20 6.16 -7.62
N HIS A 556 -13.76 6.56 -8.78
CA HIS A 556 -14.44 5.61 -9.67
C HIS A 556 -13.48 4.59 -10.29
N GLY A 557 -12.29 5.05 -10.72
CA GLY A 557 -11.25 4.17 -11.25
C GLY A 557 -10.77 3.17 -10.20
N SER A 558 -10.70 3.55 -8.93
CA SER A 558 -10.36 2.66 -7.82
C SER A 558 -11.42 1.60 -7.56
N ILE A 559 -12.71 1.96 -7.64
CA ILE A 559 -13.82 1.00 -7.50
C ILE A 559 -13.75 -0.03 -8.63
N ALA A 560 -13.67 0.41 -9.88
CA ALA A 560 -13.58 -0.47 -11.05
C ALA A 560 -12.34 -1.37 -10.99
N GLY A 561 -11.19 -0.76 -10.67
CA GLY A 561 -9.91 -1.44 -10.53
C GLY A 561 -9.90 -2.52 -9.45
N ARG A 562 -10.47 -2.24 -8.28
CA ARG A 562 -10.61 -3.19 -7.19
C ARG A 562 -11.49 -4.38 -7.56
N TYR A 563 -12.58 -4.18 -8.30
CA TYR A 563 -13.41 -5.29 -8.78
C TYR A 563 -12.66 -6.19 -9.77
N ALA A 564 -11.83 -5.62 -10.64
CA ALA A 564 -10.97 -6.40 -11.52
C ALA A 564 -9.93 -7.17 -10.71
N LEU A 565 -9.24 -6.48 -9.78
CA LEU A 565 -8.19 -7.06 -8.94
C LEU A 565 -8.67 -8.22 -8.06
N LEU A 566 -9.89 -8.13 -7.51
CA LEU A 566 -10.48 -9.20 -6.71
C LEU A 566 -10.72 -10.50 -7.51
N LYS A 567 -10.79 -10.41 -8.85
CA LYS A 567 -10.96 -11.56 -9.75
C LYS A 567 -9.62 -12.02 -10.37
N THR A 568 -8.53 -11.38 -9.99
CA THR A 568 -7.20 -11.68 -10.52
C THR A 568 -6.49 -12.68 -9.59
N PRO A 569 -6.29 -13.94 -10.03
CA PRO A 569 -5.57 -14.94 -9.23
C PRO A 569 -4.08 -14.61 -9.16
N TYR A 570 -3.37 -15.11 -8.13
CA TYR A 570 -1.93 -14.87 -8.01
C TYR A 570 -1.16 -15.40 -9.21
N ALA A 571 -1.53 -16.56 -9.77
CA ALA A 571 -0.89 -17.10 -10.97
C ALA A 571 -0.81 -16.09 -12.14
N HIS A 572 -1.81 -15.20 -12.27
CA HIS A 572 -1.79 -14.14 -13.28
C HIS A 572 -0.82 -13.01 -12.91
N LEU A 573 -0.77 -12.63 -11.63
CA LEU A 573 0.17 -11.64 -11.12
C LEU A 573 1.62 -12.15 -11.26
N GLU A 574 1.88 -13.40 -10.89
CA GLU A 574 3.16 -14.11 -11.06
C GLU A 574 3.58 -14.11 -12.54
N TYR A 575 2.67 -14.52 -13.44
CA TYR A 575 2.93 -14.51 -14.88
C TYR A 575 3.34 -13.13 -15.37
N GLY A 576 2.61 -12.07 -14.98
CA GLY A 576 2.93 -10.70 -15.35
C GLY A 576 4.30 -10.25 -14.81
N ILE A 577 4.67 -10.63 -13.58
CA ILE A 577 6.00 -10.34 -13.01
C ILE A 577 7.10 -11.01 -13.85
N ARG A 578 6.98 -12.33 -14.07
CA ARG A 578 7.98 -13.12 -14.81
C ARG A 578 8.13 -12.64 -16.25
N GLU A 579 7.03 -12.37 -16.93
CA GLU A 579 7.02 -11.88 -18.30
C GLU A 579 7.68 -10.49 -18.42
N GLN A 580 7.31 -9.55 -17.55
CA GLN A 580 7.86 -8.20 -17.59
C GLN A 580 9.35 -8.18 -17.24
N LEU A 581 9.77 -8.93 -16.21
CA LEU A 581 11.19 -9.02 -15.86
C LEU A 581 11.99 -9.73 -16.96
N ALA A 582 11.45 -10.76 -17.60
CA ALA A 582 12.10 -11.41 -18.74
C ALA A 582 12.29 -10.46 -19.92
N ARG A 583 11.30 -9.60 -20.23
CA ARG A 583 11.41 -8.59 -21.28
C ARG A 583 12.41 -7.50 -20.94
N LEU A 584 12.40 -7.02 -19.70
CA LEU A 584 13.30 -5.96 -19.24
C LEU A 584 14.75 -6.45 -19.18
N LEU A 585 14.98 -7.60 -18.54
CA LEU A 585 16.31 -8.03 -18.11
C LEU A 585 16.92 -9.10 -19.02
N GLY A 586 16.13 -9.72 -19.91
CA GLY A 586 16.60 -10.75 -20.84
C GLY A 586 17.82 -10.35 -21.67
N PRO A 587 17.90 -9.11 -22.22
CA PRO A 587 19.11 -8.65 -22.92
C PRO A 587 20.37 -8.60 -22.05
N GLY A 588 20.23 -8.51 -20.72
CA GLY A 588 21.32 -8.62 -19.74
C GLY A 588 21.62 -10.06 -19.28
N GLY A 589 21.01 -11.06 -19.94
CA GLY A 589 21.22 -12.48 -19.64
C GLY A 589 20.30 -13.07 -18.57
N PHE A 590 19.25 -12.34 -18.14
CA PHE A 590 18.28 -12.84 -17.17
C PHE A 590 17.40 -13.96 -17.74
N ASP A 591 17.15 -14.97 -16.92
CA ASP A 591 16.22 -16.05 -17.18
C ASP A 591 15.27 -16.22 -15.98
N PRO A 592 13.96 -15.97 -16.11
CA PRO A 592 13.02 -16.05 -14.99
C PRO A 592 12.91 -17.47 -14.39
N VAL A 593 13.21 -18.52 -15.14
CA VAL A 593 13.21 -19.91 -14.65
C VAL A 593 14.37 -20.14 -13.70
N ARG A 594 15.52 -19.58 -14.05
CA ARG A 594 16.79 -19.76 -13.35
C ARG A 594 16.97 -18.77 -12.19
N ASP A 595 16.53 -17.54 -12.37
CA ASP A 595 16.96 -16.40 -11.56
C ASP A 595 15.95 -15.97 -10.50
N ILE A 596 14.66 -16.28 -10.67
CA ILE A 596 13.62 -16.00 -9.67
C ILE A 596 13.54 -17.18 -8.70
N GLU A 597 13.81 -16.91 -7.42
CA GLU A 597 13.77 -17.93 -6.36
C GLU A 597 12.47 -17.87 -5.55
N ALA A 598 11.88 -16.69 -5.37
CA ALA A 598 10.62 -16.51 -4.65
C ALA A 598 9.91 -15.22 -5.05
N ILE A 599 8.59 -15.20 -4.90
CA ILE A 599 7.75 -14.02 -5.17
C ILE A 599 6.72 -13.87 -4.04
N THR A 600 6.67 -12.67 -3.46
CA THR A 600 5.58 -12.23 -2.59
C THR A 600 4.83 -11.09 -3.27
N VAL A 601 3.50 -11.17 -3.35
CA VAL A 601 2.64 -10.09 -3.84
C VAL A 601 1.77 -9.60 -2.70
N ASN A 602 2.00 -8.37 -2.24
CA ASN A 602 1.12 -7.68 -1.30
C ASN A 602 0.01 -6.96 -2.08
N ARG A 603 -1.20 -7.52 -2.01
CA ARG A 603 -2.40 -6.97 -2.62
C ARG A 603 -3.08 -6.01 -1.65
N TRP A 604 -3.19 -4.75 -2.03
CA TRP A 604 -3.96 -3.76 -1.28
C TRP A 604 -5.11 -3.29 -2.14
N GLY A 605 -6.24 -3.99 -2.06
CA GLY A 605 -7.49 -3.55 -2.68
C GLY A 605 -7.96 -2.22 -2.11
N HIS A 606 -7.54 -1.89 -0.89
CA HIS A 606 -7.80 -0.62 -0.22
C HIS A 606 -6.49 0.00 0.31
N GLY A 607 -5.59 0.35 -0.62
CA GLY A 607 -4.25 0.90 -0.37
C GLY A 607 -4.24 2.32 0.20
N TYR A 608 -3.97 3.29 -0.69
CA TYR A 608 -3.80 4.68 -0.29
C TYR A 608 -5.13 5.30 0.18
N ALA A 609 -5.08 6.01 1.30
CA ALA A 609 -6.17 6.86 1.74
C ALA A 609 -6.47 7.91 0.66
N PRO A 610 -7.75 8.24 0.43
CA PRO A 610 -8.10 9.29 -0.52
C PRO A 610 -7.55 10.62 -0.03
N GLU A 611 -6.98 11.38 -0.96
CA GLU A 611 -6.65 12.78 -0.78
C GLU A 611 -7.74 13.64 -1.44
N TYR A 612 -7.87 14.89 -1.01
CA TYR A 612 -8.67 15.86 -1.77
C TYR A 612 -7.84 16.38 -2.92
N ALA A 613 -8.29 16.12 -4.14
CA ALA A 613 -7.55 16.45 -5.34
C ALA A 613 -8.48 17.07 -6.40
N THR A 614 -8.04 18.19 -6.95
CA THR A 614 -8.70 18.81 -8.10
C THR A 614 -8.24 18.12 -9.39
N PRO A 615 -9.09 18.00 -10.44
CA PRO A 615 -10.41 18.60 -10.58
C PRO A 615 -11.55 17.85 -9.89
N TRP A 616 -11.30 16.65 -9.36
CA TRP A 616 -12.35 15.72 -8.94
C TRP A 616 -13.13 16.17 -7.71
N ASP A 617 -12.48 16.89 -6.80
CA ASP A 617 -13.08 17.40 -5.56
C ASP A 617 -13.37 18.91 -5.61
N ILE A 618 -13.35 19.54 -6.79
CA ILE A 618 -13.46 21.00 -6.95
C ILE A 618 -14.77 21.58 -6.38
N ASP A 619 -15.83 20.77 -6.27
CA ASP A 619 -17.13 21.20 -5.75
C ASP A 619 -17.11 21.54 -4.25
N PHE A 620 -16.11 21.05 -3.51
CA PHE A 620 -15.94 21.36 -2.08
C PHE A 620 -14.50 21.70 -1.70
N TYR A 621 -13.49 21.28 -2.44
CA TYR A 621 -12.09 21.60 -2.14
C TYR A 621 -11.66 22.83 -2.97
N PRO A 622 -11.05 23.86 -2.37
CA PRO A 622 -10.45 23.89 -1.02
C PRO A 622 -11.30 24.50 0.11
N ASP A 623 -12.52 24.98 -0.17
CA ASP A 623 -13.21 25.95 0.70
C ASP A 623 -14.41 25.42 1.48
N GLY A 624 -14.93 24.27 1.06
CA GLY A 624 -16.10 23.62 1.62
C GLY A 624 -15.81 22.78 2.86
N PRO A 625 -16.87 22.29 3.53
CA PRO A 625 -16.72 21.38 4.65
C PRO A 625 -16.09 20.07 4.21
N PHE A 626 -14.91 19.76 4.73
CA PHE A 626 -14.19 18.54 4.39
C PHE A 626 -14.92 17.29 4.92
N PRO A 627 -15.23 16.28 4.09
CA PRO A 627 -15.89 15.05 4.51
C PRO A 627 -15.22 14.35 5.70
N ALA A 628 -13.88 14.31 5.74
CA ALA A 628 -13.14 13.71 6.85
C ALA A 628 -13.49 14.34 8.22
N ASN A 629 -13.84 15.64 8.27
CA ASN A 629 -14.22 16.31 9.53
C ASN A 629 -15.55 15.78 10.08
N ALA A 630 -16.51 15.48 9.20
CA ALA A 630 -17.78 14.87 9.60
C ALA A 630 -17.61 13.38 9.91
N ALA A 631 -16.84 12.67 9.07
CA ALA A 631 -16.61 11.23 9.20
C ALA A 631 -15.96 10.86 10.54
N ARG A 632 -14.97 11.64 10.99
CA ARG A 632 -14.11 11.31 12.14
C ARG A 632 -14.67 11.68 13.52
N ARG A 633 -15.90 12.21 13.59
CA ARG A 633 -16.51 12.62 14.85
C ARG A 633 -16.66 11.43 15.80
N ARG A 634 -16.45 11.67 17.08
CA ARG A 634 -16.71 10.67 18.12
C ARG A 634 -18.21 10.38 18.22
N HIS A 635 -18.55 9.11 18.43
CA HIS A 635 -19.91 8.63 18.68
C HIS A 635 -19.97 7.85 20.00
N GLY A 636 -20.49 8.46 21.06
CA GLY A 636 -20.53 7.83 22.39
C GLY A 636 -19.14 7.52 22.95
N ARG A 637 -18.75 6.25 23.06
CA ARG A 637 -17.42 5.77 23.47
C ARG A 637 -16.57 5.27 22.30
N ILE A 638 -16.96 5.61 21.06
CA ILE A 638 -16.32 5.19 19.82
C ILE A 638 -15.65 6.40 19.16
N ALA A 639 -14.33 6.35 18.98
CA ALA A 639 -13.55 7.34 18.21
C ALA A 639 -12.95 6.69 16.94
N ILE A 640 -12.60 7.50 15.94
CA ILE A 640 -12.20 7.03 14.60
C ILE A 640 -10.78 7.53 14.27
N ALA A 641 -9.89 6.63 13.86
CA ALA A 641 -8.45 6.93 13.80
C ALA A 641 -7.75 6.52 12.49
N ASN A 642 -8.43 6.05 11.45
CA ASN A 642 -7.74 5.70 10.21
C ASN A 642 -7.06 6.92 9.56
N SER A 643 -6.05 6.70 8.71
CA SER A 643 -5.54 7.77 7.82
C SER A 643 -6.64 8.38 6.95
N ASP A 644 -7.75 7.69 6.72
CA ASP A 644 -8.94 8.26 6.07
C ASP A 644 -9.54 9.47 6.82
N SER A 645 -9.27 9.61 8.13
CA SER A 645 -9.68 10.75 8.96
C SER A 645 -8.74 11.97 8.83
N VAL A 646 -7.60 11.80 8.15
CA VAL A 646 -6.59 12.80 7.85
C VAL A 646 -6.15 12.56 6.41
N PRO A 647 -6.89 13.07 5.40
CA PRO A 647 -6.93 12.58 4.01
C PRO A 647 -5.56 12.64 3.30
N SER A 648 -4.72 11.67 3.63
CA SER A 648 -3.34 11.51 3.21
C SER A 648 -2.91 10.06 3.50
N PRO A 649 -2.24 9.36 2.57
CA PRO A 649 -1.88 7.95 2.72
C PRO A 649 -0.59 7.73 3.54
N ARG A 650 -0.07 8.77 4.20
CA ARG A 650 1.25 8.75 4.85
C ARG A 650 1.18 8.20 6.27
N ALA A 651 2.31 7.65 6.73
CA ALA A 651 2.44 7.08 8.06
C ALA A 651 2.14 8.10 9.17
N ASP A 652 2.56 9.35 8.97
CA ASP A 652 2.29 10.42 9.92
C ASP A 652 0.80 10.73 10.03
N ALA A 653 0.02 10.65 8.94
CA ALA A 653 -1.42 10.92 8.97
C ALA A 653 -2.16 9.87 9.79
N ALA A 654 -1.72 8.61 9.69
CA ALA A 654 -2.19 7.53 10.56
C ALA A 654 -1.86 7.80 12.04
N ILE A 655 -0.66 8.33 12.33
CA ILE A 655 -0.24 8.71 13.69
C ILE A 655 -1.07 9.90 14.20
N THR A 656 -1.20 10.98 13.43
CA THR A 656 -2.01 12.15 13.77
C THR A 656 -3.46 11.76 14.08
N ALA A 657 -4.06 10.89 13.26
CA ALA A 657 -5.41 10.40 13.48
C ALA A 657 -5.54 9.58 14.77
N ALA A 658 -4.53 8.78 15.11
CA ALA A 658 -4.47 8.01 16.35
C ALA A 658 -4.40 8.88 17.60
N TYR A 659 -3.49 9.86 17.64
CA TYR A 659 -3.36 10.79 18.76
C TYR A 659 -4.65 11.57 18.98
N ARG A 660 -5.24 12.10 17.90
CA ARG A 660 -6.54 12.80 17.94
C ARG A 660 -7.66 11.92 18.49
N ALA A 661 -7.76 10.66 18.06
CA ALA A 661 -8.80 9.76 18.53
C ALA A 661 -8.65 9.40 20.02
N VAL A 662 -7.41 9.31 20.54
CA VAL A 662 -7.17 9.17 21.98
C VAL A 662 -7.64 10.41 22.73
N ASP A 663 -7.39 11.61 22.22
CA ASP A 663 -7.85 12.87 22.81
C ASP A 663 -9.38 12.96 22.83
N ASP A 664 -10.03 12.62 21.72
CA ASP A 664 -11.49 12.61 21.60
C ASP A 664 -12.16 11.78 22.71
N LEU A 665 -11.58 10.65 23.12
CA LEU A 665 -12.15 9.77 24.15
C LEU A 665 -11.94 10.29 25.59
N GLN A 666 -11.06 11.26 25.78
CA GLN A 666 -10.69 11.79 27.09
C GLN A 666 -11.40 13.09 27.45
N THR A 667 -11.86 13.82 26.44
CA THR A 667 -12.83 14.91 26.61
C THR A 667 -14.23 14.35 26.91
#